data_AF-A0A8K1CBC4-F1
#
_entry.id   AF-A0A8K1CBC4-F1
#
_cell.length_a   1.000
_cell.length_b   1.000
_cell.length_c   1.000
_cell.angle_alpha   90.00
_cell.angle_beta   90.00
_cell.angle_gamma   90.00
#
_symmetry.space_group_name_H-M   'P 1'
#
loop_
_entity.id
_entity.type
_entity.pdbx_description
1 polymer ?
#
loop_
_entity_poly.entity_id
_entity_poly.type
_entity_poly.pdbx_seq_one_letter_code
_entity_poly.pdbx_strand_id
1 'polypeptide(L)'
;MSDALEGPAYLVMPPEAEQLIEQLKNMPLEAIGASKDWIAYHHIIEKLNLQAHQSAARKQDNFVVESLLTYQKMPPLIVNLLATEMWKAQIFPQLKCQDKEAASLRLYFILYHEAALVNLFEVAFYHEHVVETLDDDLLLEMVDYCMRKITWLISLPRDAIATNTAFHKTGEEAIQMIQTQNSREELARQQMETEFRVAVQSVTILRYTAERLHVLPLSVVSRLLDKHDALLSLVVLVENPPWTHKELVKDEKTNETQVRWKKFAQQKWSYVEPSDLLVLTATEAQVWLAIYYLVCTKSAREHYEVTQYRKDQLLRIRKYLNELMLDQLPLLSDVQRYLDELAIVQVPPSAIGVKSSLVMEVVPHVRENMMRRTRNELAGLAKRFDELSREFKRGEDLLQLAEVYQMDGIEELLDATNQTTLDDQNAGSKVEEEEEDEDDEVEPSVVTLIFHNHRVIDAKPDKKPLIVEILDDDDNNNEQQTDLVLPELVSVVCDVDLASCKAVEAKSGRYYRYALRPRPRETKEPILVSWNASAEATITFESELSDPTNISVQCDELTLPQIRGGGAFKHDKLWMQIGSLQEGPHRLVVQCQFITTPEVLQGHDNQLEAHIDDLEAPLLPFTLGALFLSLPF
;
A
#
# COMPACT_ATOMS: atom_id res chain seq x y z
N MET A 1 -40.05 13.95 8.31
CA MET A 1 -39.66 13.11 9.45
C MET A 1 -39.71 11.64 9.02
N SER A 2 -38.72 11.17 8.25
CA SER A 2 -38.47 9.73 8.08
C SER A 2 -37.05 9.41 7.58
N ASP A 3 -36.04 10.24 7.84
CA ASP A 3 -34.65 10.00 7.41
C ASP A 3 -33.68 9.92 8.59
N ALA A 4 -34.16 9.50 9.76
CA ALA A 4 -33.31 9.29 10.93
C ALA A 4 -33.58 7.91 11.51
N LEU A 5 -33.06 6.86 10.86
CA LEU A 5 -32.86 5.49 11.41
C LEU A 5 -32.29 4.51 10.34
N GLU A 6 -31.35 4.92 9.49
CA GLU A 6 -30.51 3.93 8.82
C GLU A 6 -29.37 3.57 9.78
N GLY A 7 -29.62 2.56 10.62
CA GLY A 7 -28.55 1.92 11.39
C GLY A 7 -27.50 1.32 10.43
N PRO A 8 -26.28 1.02 10.92
CA PRO A 8 -25.24 0.41 10.09
C PRO A 8 -25.79 -0.85 9.40
N ALA A 9 -25.75 -0.86 8.07
CA ALA A 9 -26.22 -1.99 7.27
C ALA A 9 -25.26 -3.18 7.46
N TYR A 10 -25.59 -4.09 8.38
CA TYR A 10 -24.84 -5.31 8.62
C TYR A 10 -25.25 -6.41 7.62
N LEU A 11 -24.27 -7.15 7.10
CA LEU A 11 -24.50 -8.40 6.36
C LEU A 11 -25.06 -9.49 7.27
N VAL A 12 -24.59 -9.53 8.51
CA VAL A 12 -25.03 -10.43 9.58
C VAL A 12 -25.16 -9.61 10.85
N MET A 13 -26.34 -9.63 11.47
CA MET A 13 -26.57 -8.87 12.70
C MET A 13 -25.71 -9.41 13.85
N PRO A 14 -25.22 -8.57 14.78
CA PRO A 14 -24.39 -9.04 15.91
C PRO A 14 -24.95 -10.25 16.70
N PRO A 15 -26.22 -10.28 17.14
CA PRO A 15 -26.75 -11.46 17.84
C PRO A 15 -26.87 -12.70 16.95
N GLU A 16 -27.04 -12.52 15.64
CA GLU A 16 -27.01 -13.64 14.69
C GLU A 16 -25.59 -14.20 14.58
N ALA A 17 -24.59 -13.33 14.46
CA ALA A 17 -23.19 -13.75 14.39
C ALA A 17 -22.76 -14.52 15.65
N GLU A 18 -23.16 -14.08 16.84
CA GLU A 18 -22.91 -14.82 18.10
C GLU A 18 -23.49 -16.24 18.05
N GLN A 19 -24.75 -16.38 17.64
CA GLN A 19 -25.41 -17.69 17.49
C GLN A 19 -24.72 -18.59 16.47
N LEU A 20 -24.27 -18.01 15.35
CA LEU A 20 -23.53 -18.73 14.31
C LEU A 20 -22.16 -19.20 14.83
N ILE A 21 -21.45 -18.34 15.55
CA ILE A 21 -20.14 -18.61 16.14
C ILE A 21 -20.23 -19.72 17.20
N GLU A 22 -21.24 -19.69 18.07
CA GLU A 22 -21.46 -20.72 19.09
C GLU A 22 -21.56 -22.14 18.49
N GLN A 23 -22.11 -22.26 17.28
CA GLN A 23 -22.31 -23.54 16.58
C GLN A 23 -21.03 -24.11 15.96
N LEU A 24 -19.95 -23.31 15.86
CA LEU A 24 -18.69 -23.75 15.26
C LEU A 24 -18.08 -24.91 16.05
N LYS A 25 -17.79 -26.00 15.34
CA LYS A 25 -17.28 -27.27 15.89
C LYS A 25 -16.20 -27.87 14.98
N ASN A 26 -15.42 -28.79 15.52
CA ASN A 26 -14.45 -29.56 14.72
C ASN A 26 -15.17 -30.40 13.67
N MET A 27 -14.73 -30.28 12.43
CA MET A 27 -15.24 -31.02 11.29
C MET A 27 -14.30 -32.20 11.00
N PRO A 28 -14.80 -33.45 11.11
CA PRO A 28 -13.98 -34.61 10.82
C PRO A 28 -13.67 -34.68 9.32
N LEU A 29 -12.56 -35.30 8.97
CA LEU A 29 -12.06 -35.38 7.59
C LEU A 29 -13.07 -36.04 6.64
N GLU A 30 -13.83 -37.01 7.17
CA GLU A 30 -14.92 -37.74 6.51
C GLU A 30 -16.09 -36.83 6.09
N ALA A 31 -16.34 -35.77 6.86
CA ALA A 31 -17.49 -34.90 6.67
C ALA A 31 -17.26 -33.84 5.59
N ILE A 32 -16.00 -33.49 5.32
CA ILE A 32 -15.62 -32.42 4.38
C ILE A 32 -16.22 -32.68 3.00
N GLY A 33 -17.08 -31.77 2.56
CA GLY A 33 -17.81 -31.84 1.29
C GLY A 33 -18.91 -32.90 1.20
N ALA A 34 -18.94 -33.86 2.13
CA ALA A 34 -19.83 -35.02 2.08
C ALA A 34 -21.10 -34.84 2.91
N SER A 35 -21.00 -34.25 4.09
CA SER A 35 -22.15 -34.10 5.00
C SER A 35 -22.87 -32.77 4.79
N LYS A 36 -24.19 -32.76 5.06
CA LYS A 36 -24.97 -31.52 5.10
C LYS A 36 -24.48 -30.56 6.20
N ASP A 37 -24.01 -31.12 7.32
CA ASP A 37 -23.37 -30.36 8.39
C ASP A 37 -22.15 -29.57 7.89
N TRP A 38 -21.31 -30.15 7.04
CA TRP A 38 -20.14 -29.44 6.51
C TRP A 38 -20.53 -28.33 5.55
N ILE A 39 -21.55 -28.57 4.72
CA ILE A 39 -22.09 -27.52 3.86
C ILE A 39 -22.59 -26.36 4.71
N ALA A 40 -23.42 -26.62 5.72
CA ALA A 40 -23.91 -25.58 6.62
C ALA A 40 -22.75 -24.83 7.29
N TYR A 41 -21.74 -25.57 7.79
CA TYR A 41 -20.53 -24.98 8.36
C TYR A 41 -19.79 -24.07 7.37
N HIS A 42 -19.63 -24.48 6.11
CA HIS A 42 -19.02 -23.67 5.05
C HIS A 42 -19.75 -22.34 4.87
N HIS A 43 -21.09 -22.35 4.78
CA HIS A 43 -21.89 -21.14 4.65
C HIS A 43 -21.75 -20.22 5.88
N ILE A 44 -21.72 -20.78 7.08
CA ILE A 44 -21.51 -20.00 8.30
C ILE A 44 -20.16 -19.27 8.23
N ILE A 45 -19.10 -19.98 7.84
CA ILE A 45 -17.77 -19.37 7.70
C ILE A 45 -17.76 -18.28 6.64
N GLU A 46 -18.43 -18.47 5.50
CA GLU A 46 -18.51 -17.44 4.47
C GLU A 46 -19.24 -16.19 4.95
N LYS A 47 -20.39 -16.34 5.62
CA LYS A 47 -21.17 -15.22 6.19
C LYS A 47 -20.35 -14.45 7.23
N LEU A 48 -19.71 -15.16 8.17
CA LEU A 48 -18.86 -14.54 9.18
C LEU A 48 -17.64 -13.85 8.56
N ASN A 49 -17.02 -14.46 7.55
CA ASN A 49 -15.89 -13.87 6.83
C ASN A 49 -16.28 -12.56 6.13
N LEU A 50 -17.40 -12.55 5.39
CA LEU A 50 -17.90 -11.33 4.74
C LEU A 50 -18.19 -10.23 5.76
N GLN A 51 -18.88 -10.56 6.85
CA GLN A 51 -19.16 -9.59 7.90
C GLN A 51 -17.88 -9.05 8.56
N ALA A 52 -16.90 -9.90 8.86
CA ALA A 52 -15.63 -9.48 9.46
C ALA A 52 -14.87 -8.50 8.56
N HIS A 53 -14.86 -8.75 7.24
CA HIS A 53 -14.27 -7.84 6.27
C HIS A 53 -15.06 -6.53 6.12
N GLN A 54 -16.39 -6.57 6.21
CA GLN A 54 -17.20 -5.35 6.18
C GLN A 54 -16.91 -4.46 7.38
N SER A 55 -16.83 -5.05 8.58
CA SER A 55 -16.45 -4.33 9.80
C SER A 55 -15.07 -3.68 9.65
N ALA A 56 -14.10 -4.41 9.10
CA ALA A 56 -12.76 -3.86 8.84
C ALA A 56 -12.77 -2.74 7.79
N ALA A 57 -13.47 -2.92 6.67
CA ALA A 57 -13.56 -1.93 5.60
C ALA A 57 -14.20 -0.61 6.06
N ARG A 58 -15.17 -0.70 6.97
CA ARG A 58 -15.84 0.46 7.58
C ARG A 58 -15.10 1.01 8.81
N LYS A 59 -13.92 0.47 9.14
CA LYS A 59 -13.12 0.85 10.33
C LYS A 59 -13.94 0.78 11.63
N GLN A 60 -14.83 -0.21 11.73
CA GLN A 60 -15.68 -0.47 12.91
C GLN A 60 -15.10 -1.60 13.76
N ASP A 61 -15.56 -1.67 15.02
CA ASP A 61 -15.22 -2.78 15.92
C ASP A 61 -15.63 -4.12 15.30
N ASN A 62 -14.69 -5.07 15.29
CA ASN A 62 -14.89 -6.37 14.67
C ASN A 62 -15.56 -7.35 15.62
N PHE A 63 -16.87 -7.21 15.82
CA PHE A 63 -17.63 -8.05 16.73
C PHE A 63 -17.55 -9.55 16.38
N VAL A 64 -17.33 -9.92 15.11
CA VAL A 64 -17.11 -11.32 14.73
C VAL A 64 -15.83 -11.87 15.40
N VAL A 65 -14.73 -11.11 15.35
CA VAL A 65 -13.47 -11.50 16.00
C VAL A 65 -13.62 -11.56 17.52
N GLU A 66 -14.27 -10.56 18.12
CA GLU A 66 -14.52 -10.53 19.58
C GLU A 66 -15.38 -11.72 20.04
N SER A 67 -16.43 -12.06 19.30
CA SER A 67 -17.26 -13.23 19.57
C SER A 67 -16.47 -14.54 19.39
N LEU A 68 -15.60 -14.65 18.38
CA LEU A 68 -14.74 -15.84 18.19
C LEU A 68 -13.84 -16.08 19.41
N LEU A 69 -13.29 -15.03 20.01
CA LEU A 69 -12.49 -15.12 21.23
C LEU A 69 -13.35 -15.44 22.45
N THR A 70 -14.46 -14.71 22.63
CA THR A 70 -15.39 -14.88 23.75
C THR A 70 -15.89 -16.32 23.86
N TYR A 71 -16.25 -16.93 22.73
CA TYR A 71 -16.75 -18.31 22.65
C TYR A 71 -15.64 -19.37 22.44
N GLN A 72 -14.37 -18.97 22.50
CA GLN A 72 -13.20 -19.85 22.33
C GLN A 72 -13.25 -20.70 21.05
N LYS A 73 -13.58 -20.05 19.92
CA LYS A 73 -13.74 -20.71 18.62
C LYS A 73 -12.50 -20.65 17.74
N MET A 74 -11.42 -20.01 18.18
CA MET A 74 -10.13 -20.06 17.48
C MET A 74 -9.58 -21.50 17.33
N PRO A 75 -9.53 -22.34 18.39
CA PRO A 75 -9.08 -23.73 18.27
C PRO A 75 -9.82 -24.56 17.20
N PRO A 76 -11.17 -24.64 17.18
CA PRO A 76 -11.88 -25.42 16.18
C PRO A 76 -11.69 -24.88 14.76
N LEU A 77 -11.59 -23.57 14.57
CA LEU A 77 -11.29 -23.00 13.25
C LEU A 77 -9.92 -23.44 12.74
N ILE A 78 -8.88 -23.45 13.60
CA ILE A 78 -7.52 -23.88 13.21
C ILE A 78 -7.51 -25.38 12.88
N VAL A 79 -8.16 -26.20 13.69
CA VAL A 79 -8.32 -27.65 13.41
C VAL A 79 -8.99 -27.88 12.05
N ASN A 80 -10.05 -27.11 11.75
CA ASN A 80 -10.78 -27.24 10.48
C ASN A 80 -9.99 -26.74 9.28
N LEU A 81 -9.19 -25.68 9.44
CA LEU A 81 -8.24 -25.21 8.43
C LEU A 81 -7.23 -26.31 8.09
N LEU A 82 -6.60 -26.90 9.11
CA LEU A 82 -5.63 -27.99 8.91
C LEU A 82 -6.27 -29.25 8.33
N ALA A 83 -7.51 -29.57 8.74
CA ALA A 83 -8.26 -30.69 8.18
C ALA A 83 -8.55 -30.47 6.69
N THR A 84 -8.95 -29.26 6.30
CA THR A 84 -9.20 -28.88 4.90
C THR A 84 -7.90 -28.94 4.09
N GLU A 85 -6.79 -28.38 4.60
CA GLU A 85 -5.46 -28.47 3.98
C GLU A 85 -5.06 -29.94 3.77
N MET A 86 -5.27 -30.79 4.79
CA MET A 86 -4.95 -32.22 4.70
C MET A 86 -5.82 -32.94 3.68
N TRP A 87 -7.12 -32.63 3.65
CA TRP A 87 -8.07 -33.21 2.70
C TRP A 87 -7.67 -32.88 1.27
N LYS A 88 -7.34 -31.61 0.98
CA LYS A 88 -6.87 -31.18 -0.35
C LYS A 88 -5.54 -31.84 -0.75
N ALA A 89 -4.64 -32.05 0.20
CA ALA A 89 -3.35 -32.66 -0.09
C ALA A 89 -3.42 -34.17 -0.30
N GLN A 90 -4.29 -34.88 0.44
CA GLN A 90 -4.26 -36.34 0.53
C GLN A 90 -5.45 -37.03 -0.16
N ILE A 91 -6.66 -36.48 -0.02
CA ILE A 91 -7.89 -37.11 -0.52
C ILE A 91 -8.22 -36.60 -1.92
N PHE A 92 -8.22 -35.28 -2.10
CA PHE A 92 -8.59 -34.64 -3.37
C PHE A 92 -7.89 -35.26 -4.60
N PRO A 93 -6.56 -35.50 -4.61
CA PRO A 93 -5.87 -36.05 -5.79
C PRO A 93 -6.29 -37.49 -6.15
N GLN A 94 -6.92 -38.22 -5.23
CA GLN A 94 -7.36 -39.61 -5.42
C GLN A 94 -8.79 -39.71 -5.98
N LEU A 95 -9.54 -38.60 -6.03
CA LEU A 95 -10.95 -38.58 -6.43
C LEU A 95 -11.13 -38.78 -7.93
N LYS A 96 -12.04 -39.67 -8.30
CA LYS A 96 -12.44 -39.90 -9.70
C LYS A 96 -13.60 -39.00 -10.12
N CYS A 97 -14.31 -38.40 -9.17
CA CYS A 97 -15.42 -37.49 -9.45
C CYS A 97 -14.99 -36.12 -9.99
N GLN A 98 -13.69 -35.82 -10.06
CA GLN A 98 -13.16 -34.56 -10.62
C GLN A 98 -13.61 -34.31 -12.07
N ASP A 99 -13.81 -35.38 -12.85
CA ASP A 99 -14.27 -35.29 -14.24
C ASP A 99 -15.80 -35.09 -14.37
N LYS A 100 -16.54 -35.09 -13.25
CA LYS A 100 -18.01 -35.04 -13.25
C LYS A 100 -18.53 -33.64 -12.95
N GLU A 101 -19.32 -33.10 -13.87
CA GLU A 101 -20.00 -31.81 -13.69
C GLU A 101 -20.95 -31.77 -12.47
N ALA A 102 -21.51 -32.91 -12.06
CA ALA A 102 -22.36 -32.98 -10.87
C ALA A 102 -21.60 -32.71 -9.56
N ALA A 103 -20.29 -32.99 -9.53
CA ALA A 103 -19.45 -32.84 -8.34
C ALA A 103 -18.56 -31.59 -8.38
N SER A 104 -18.43 -30.93 -9.54
CA SER A 104 -17.50 -29.82 -9.73
C SER A 104 -17.73 -28.67 -8.74
N LEU A 105 -18.99 -28.27 -8.54
CA LEU A 105 -19.34 -27.16 -7.66
C LEU A 105 -19.11 -27.51 -6.19
N ARG A 106 -19.41 -28.75 -5.79
CA ARG A 106 -19.10 -29.23 -4.44
C ARG A 106 -17.59 -29.27 -4.18
N LEU A 107 -16.81 -29.73 -5.16
CA LEU A 107 -15.35 -29.74 -5.06
C LEU A 107 -14.80 -28.32 -4.97
N TYR A 108 -15.34 -27.40 -5.77
CA TYR A 108 -15.01 -25.97 -5.70
C TYR A 108 -15.25 -25.40 -4.30
N PHE A 109 -16.41 -25.65 -3.66
CA PHE A 109 -16.67 -25.22 -2.29
C PHE A 109 -15.60 -25.70 -1.31
N ILE A 110 -15.14 -26.96 -1.42
CA ILE A 110 -14.09 -27.48 -0.54
C ILE A 110 -12.76 -26.76 -0.78
N LEU A 111 -12.40 -26.51 -2.04
CA LEU A 111 -11.18 -25.79 -2.39
C LEU A 111 -11.23 -24.35 -1.86
N TYR A 112 -12.36 -23.68 -2.05
CA TYR A 112 -12.59 -22.29 -1.65
C TYR A 112 -12.74 -22.12 -0.13
N HIS A 113 -13.26 -23.13 0.58
CA HIS A 113 -13.44 -23.07 2.03
C HIS A 113 -12.15 -22.75 2.79
N GLU A 114 -11.00 -23.24 2.29
CA GLU A 114 -9.71 -22.88 2.87
C GLU A 114 -9.41 -21.39 2.74
N ALA A 115 -9.70 -20.78 1.58
CA ALA A 115 -9.57 -19.34 1.43
C ALA A 115 -10.50 -18.59 2.37
N ALA A 116 -11.77 -19.00 2.52
CA ALA A 116 -12.68 -18.35 3.46
C ALA A 116 -12.17 -18.39 4.91
N LEU A 117 -11.59 -19.51 5.36
CA LEU A 117 -10.97 -19.63 6.68
C LEU A 117 -9.73 -18.74 6.82
N VAL A 118 -8.84 -18.74 5.82
CA VAL A 118 -7.61 -17.94 5.83
C VAL A 118 -7.90 -16.44 5.79
N ASN A 119 -8.90 -16.02 5.01
CA ASN A 119 -9.40 -14.64 4.98
C ASN A 119 -9.87 -14.20 6.37
N LEU A 120 -10.69 -15.02 7.03
CA LEU A 120 -11.17 -14.75 8.38
C LEU A 120 -10.01 -14.69 9.38
N PHE A 121 -9.01 -15.56 9.26
CA PHE A 121 -7.80 -15.50 10.07
C PHE A 121 -6.94 -14.28 9.79
N GLU A 122 -6.82 -13.82 8.54
CA GLU A 122 -6.10 -12.60 8.19
C GLU A 122 -6.71 -11.40 8.90
N VAL A 123 -8.04 -11.29 8.90
CA VAL A 123 -8.77 -10.23 9.64
C VAL A 123 -8.60 -10.41 11.15
N ALA A 124 -8.71 -11.62 11.68
CA ALA A 124 -8.56 -11.86 13.11
C ALA A 124 -7.13 -11.54 13.61
N PHE A 125 -6.10 -12.03 12.92
CA PHE A 125 -4.69 -11.85 13.32
C PHE A 125 -4.20 -10.40 13.19
N TYR A 126 -4.91 -9.56 12.44
CA TYR A 126 -4.67 -8.12 12.44
C TYR A 126 -4.83 -7.51 13.84
N HIS A 127 -5.75 -8.05 14.66
CA HIS A 127 -5.96 -7.60 16.02
C HIS A 127 -4.91 -8.20 16.97
N GLU A 128 -4.10 -7.36 17.59
CA GLU A 128 -2.95 -7.75 18.42
C GLU A 128 -3.29 -8.81 19.49
N HIS A 129 -4.41 -8.62 20.18
CA HIS A 129 -4.84 -9.47 21.28
C HIS A 129 -5.22 -10.90 20.83
N VAL A 130 -5.54 -11.12 19.55
CA VAL A 130 -5.83 -12.46 19.02
C VAL A 130 -4.56 -13.33 19.06
N VAL A 131 -3.42 -12.76 18.67
CA VAL A 131 -2.14 -13.48 18.68
C VAL A 131 -1.66 -13.72 20.12
N GLU A 132 -1.92 -12.79 21.03
CA GLU A 132 -1.54 -12.92 22.45
C GLU A 132 -2.37 -13.93 23.23
N THR A 133 -3.64 -14.11 22.87
CA THR A 133 -4.58 -14.98 23.60
C THR A 133 -4.62 -16.42 23.06
N LEU A 134 -4.07 -16.65 21.86
CA LEU A 134 -4.05 -17.97 21.24
C LEU A 134 -3.07 -18.91 21.95
N ASP A 135 -3.49 -20.15 22.18
CA ASP A 135 -2.61 -21.18 22.76
C ASP A 135 -1.33 -21.37 21.93
N ASP A 136 -0.17 -21.43 22.59
CA ASP A 136 1.14 -21.59 21.97
C ASP A 136 1.19 -22.75 20.95
N ASP A 137 0.58 -23.89 21.29
CA ASP A 137 0.50 -25.08 20.43
C ASP A 137 -0.26 -24.81 19.13
N LEU A 138 -1.33 -24.02 19.19
CA LEU A 138 -2.15 -23.66 18.04
C LEU A 138 -1.50 -22.57 17.20
N LEU A 139 -0.81 -21.62 17.84
CA LEU A 139 -0.03 -20.62 17.13
C LEU A 139 1.12 -21.28 16.35
N LEU A 140 1.77 -22.29 16.91
CA LEU A 140 2.77 -23.09 16.19
C LEU A 140 2.18 -23.80 14.96
N GLU A 141 0.98 -24.37 15.07
CA GLU A 141 0.28 -24.96 13.91
C GLU A 141 -0.01 -23.93 12.82
N MET A 142 -0.38 -22.69 13.19
CA MET A 142 -0.61 -21.60 12.25
C MET A 142 0.68 -21.15 11.56
N VAL A 143 1.78 -21.01 12.30
CA VAL A 143 3.11 -20.72 11.73
C VAL A 143 3.52 -21.81 10.74
N ASP A 144 3.39 -23.08 11.14
CA ASP A 144 3.66 -24.24 10.32
C ASP A 144 2.82 -24.27 9.04
N TYR A 145 1.53 -23.91 9.15
CA TYR A 145 0.62 -23.77 8.01
C TYR A 145 1.10 -22.67 7.06
N CYS A 146 1.35 -21.46 7.58
CA CYS A 146 1.80 -20.33 6.77
C CYS A 146 3.11 -20.65 6.04
N MET A 147 4.08 -21.28 6.72
CA MET A 147 5.35 -21.67 6.13
C MET A 147 5.20 -22.73 5.03
N ARG A 148 4.25 -23.68 5.15
CA ARG A 148 3.95 -24.62 4.04
C ARG A 148 3.41 -23.88 2.81
N LYS A 149 2.52 -22.91 3.02
CA LYS A 149 1.95 -22.10 1.92
C LYS A 149 3.00 -21.20 1.26
N ILE A 150 3.84 -20.56 2.06
CA ILE A 150 4.96 -19.75 1.56
C ILE A 150 5.97 -20.63 0.80
N THR A 151 6.27 -21.82 1.31
CA THR A 151 7.15 -22.78 0.60
C THR A 151 6.55 -23.18 -0.75
N TRP A 152 5.24 -23.45 -0.80
CA TRP A 152 4.54 -23.72 -2.06
C TRP A 152 4.63 -22.54 -3.03
N LEU A 153 4.42 -21.32 -2.53
CA LEU A 153 4.47 -20.08 -3.31
C LEU A 153 5.87 -19.82 -3.90
N ILE A 154 6.92 -20.04 -3.10
CA ILE A 154 8.32 -19.92 -3.53
C ILE A 154 8.69 -21.00 -4.57
N SER A 155 8.17 -22.21 -4.39
CA SER A 155 8.48 -23.34 -5.26
C SER A 155 7.77 -23.28 -6.62
N LEU A 156 6.80 -22.39 -6.78
CA LEU A 156 5.96 -22.31 -7.97
C LEU A 156 6.57 -21.39 -9.04
N PRO A 157 6.86 -21.89 -10.25
CA PRO A 157 7.34 -21.03 -11.33
C PRO A 157 6.27 -20.00 -11.73
N ARG A 158 6.67 -18.73 -11.89
CA ARG A 158 5.76 -17.64 -12.28
C ARG A 158 5.04 -17.91 -13.60
N ASP A 159 5.76 -18.49 -14.57
CA ASP A 159 5.19 -18.82 -15.87
C ASP A 159 4.06 -19.86 -15.74
N ALA A 160 4.15 -20.77 -14.77
CA ALA A 160 3.10 -21.74 -14.52
C ALA A 160 1.80 -21.07 -14.02
N ILE A 161 1.91 -20.01 -13.21
CA ILE A 161 0.75 -19.19 -12.80
C ILE A 161 0.13 -18.55 -14.04
N ALA A 162 0.96 -17.93 -14.89
CA ALA A 162 0.48 -17.27 -16.09
C ALA A 162 -0.23 -18.21 -17.07
N THR A 163 0.29 -19.42 -17.28
CA THR A 163 -0.30 -20.37 -18.24
C THR A 163 -1.55 -21.05 -17.68
N ASN A 164 -1.49 -21.49 -16.42
CA ASN A 164 -2.47 -22.42 -15.87
C ASN A 164 -3.63 -21.72 -15.16
N THR A 165 -3.52 -20.41 -14.89
CA THR A 165 -4.61 -19.60 -14.28
C THR A 165 -5.31 -18.71 -15.31
N ALA A 166 -6.49 -18.21 -14.99
CA ALA A 166 -7.20 -17.19 -15.75
C ALA A 166 -6.71 -15.77 -15.43
N PHE A 167 -5.84 -15.58 -14.43
CA PHE A 167 -5.39 -14.26 -13.95
C PHE A 167 -4.83 -13.35 -15.04
N HIS A 168 -4.19 -13.93 -16.05
CA HIS A 168 -3.49 -13.19 -17.10
C HIS A 168 -4.14 -13.34 -18.47
N LYS A 169 -5.35 -13.91 -18.54
CA LYS A 169 -6.09 -14.08 -19.79
C LYS A 169 -6.99 -12.87 -20.03
N THR A 170 -7.13 -12.47 -21.29
CA THR A 170 -8.14 -11.49 -21.69
C THR A 170 -9.55 -12.04 -21.46
N GLY A 171 -10.56 -11.17 -21.42
CA GLY A 171 -11.95 -11.62 -21.24
C GLY A 171 -12.39 -12.64 -22.29
N GLU A 172 -12.00 -12.43 -23.56
CA GLU A 172 -12.30 -13.36 -24.65
C GLU A 172 -11.56 -14.70 -24.50
N GLU A 173 -10.28 -14.69 -24.13
CA GLU A 173 -9.50 -15.92 -23.88
C GLU A 173 -10.01 -16.68 -22.65
N ALA A 174 -10.44 -15.96 -21.62
CA ALA A 174 -11.04 -16.57 -20.43
C ALA A 174 -12.36 -17.26 -20.79
N ILE A 175 -13.21 -16.62 -21.60
CA ILE A 175 -14.45 -17.21 -22.10
C ILE A 175 -14.16 -18.44 -22.98
N GLN A 176 -13.21 -18.34 -23.91
CA GLN A 176 -12.79 -19.48 -24.75
C GLN A 176 -12.25 -20.63 -23.90
N MET A 177 -11.45 -20.33 -22.89
CA MET A 177 -10.95 -21.31 -21.94
C MET A 177 -12.09 -22.00 -21.19
N ILE A 178 -13.07 -21.25 -20.67
CA ILE A 178 -14.25 -21.82 -20.00
C ILE A 178 -15.07 -22.71 -20.95
N GLN A 179 -15.17 -22.34 -22.23
CA GLN A 179 -15.92 -23.12 -23.22
C GLN A 179 -15.21 -24.39 -23.69
N THR A 180 -13.87 -24.43 -23.62
CA THR A 180 -13.05 -25.53 -24.14
C THR A 180 -12.58 -26.51 -23.08
N GLN A 181 -12.41 -26.06 -21.84
CA GLN A 181 -11.90 -26.88 -20.74
C GLN A 181 -12.92 -27.92 -20.27
N ASN A 182 -12.42 -29.10 -19.91
CA ASN A 182 -13.22 -30.08 -19.19
C ASN A 182 -13.32 -29.70 -17.69
N SER A 183 -14.27 -30.29 -16.97
CA SER A 183 -14.51 -29.98 -15.55
C SER A 183 -13.28 -30.18 -14.65
N ARG A 184 -12.39 -31.11 -15.01
CA ARG A 184 -11.17 -31.39 -14.24
C ARG A 184 -10.09 -30.32 -14.44
N GLU A 185 -9.90 -29.86 -15.66
CA GLU A 185 -9.00 -28.76 -15.99
C GLU A 185 -9.47 -27.45 -15.35
N GLU A 186 -10.78 -27.18 -15.40
CA GLU A 186 -11.38 -26.04 -14.71
C GLU A 186 -11.12 -26.11 -13.19
N LEU A 187 -11.33 -27.27 -12.58
CA LEU A 187 -11.12 -27.48 -11.15
C LEU A 187 -9.63 -27.35 -10.77
N ALA A 188 -8.72 -27.87 -11.59
CA ALA A 188 -7.28 -27.73 -11.37
C ALA A 188 -6.83 -26.27 -11.47
N ARG A 189 -7.40 -25.50 -12.40
CA ARG A 189 -7.20 -24.05 -12.50
C ARG A 189 -7.69 -23.35 -11.23
N GLN A 190 -8.94 -23.59 -10.84
CA GLN A 190 -9.54 -23.00 -9.62
C GLN A 190 -8.70 -23.33 -8.39
N GLN A 191 -8.25 -24.59 -8.25
CA GLN A 191 -7.36 -24.99 -7.17
C GLN A 191 -6.09 -24.15 -7.13
N MET A 192 -5.43 -23.96 -8.27
CA MET A 192 -4.18 -23.18 -8.35
C MET A 192 -4.40 -21.69 -8.04
N GLU A 193 -5.49 -21.12 -8.54
CA GLU A 193 -5.86 -19.74 -8.25
C GLU A 193 -6.16 -19.52 -6.76
N THR A 194 -6.99 -20.39 -6.18
CA THR A 194 -7.31 -20.34 -4.74
C THR A 194 -6.07 -20.56 -3.88
N GLU A 195 -5.20 -21.51 -4.24
CA GLU A 195 -3.97 -21.78 -3.49
C GLU A 195 -3.00 -20.58 -3.54
N PHE A 196 -2.90 -19.90 -4.68
CA PHE A 196 -2.11 -18.68 -4.80
C PHE A 196 -2.61 -17.58 -3.85
N ARG A 197 -3.92 -17.35 -3.83
CA ARG A 197 -4.58 -16.36 -2.96
C ARG A 197 -4.32 -16.64 -1.47
N VAL A 198 -4.56 -17.88 -1.06
CA VAL A 198 -4.29 -18.39 0.29
C VAL A 198 -2.83 -18.21 0.68
N ALA A 199 -1.91 -18.51 -0.23
CA ALA A 199 -0.49 -18.42 0.06
C ALA A 199 0.00 -16.98 0.21
N VAL A 200 -0.54 -16.05 -0.57
CA VAL A 200 -0.26 -14.62 -0.40
C VAL A 200 -0.77 -14.13 0.96
N GLN A 201 -1.97 -14.52 1.40
CA GLN A 201 -2.51 -14.12 2.71
C GLN A 201 -1.77 -14.75 3.88
N SER A 202 -1.26 -15.96 3.68
CA SER A 202 -0.40 -16.63 4.66
C SER A 202 0.87 -15.82 4.93
N VAL A 203 1.36 -15.02 3.98
CA VAL A 203 2.46 -14.05 4.22
C VAL A 203 1.99 -12.95 5.17
N THR A 204 0.78 -12.41 4.99
CA THR A 204 0.19 -11.41 5.90
C THR A 204 0.04 -11.96 7.31
N ILE A 205 -0.53 -13.16 7.47
CA ILE A 205 -0.71 -13.81 8.78
C ILE A 205 0.65 -14.05 9.46
N LEU A 206 1.66 -14.49 8.69
CA LEU A 206 3.02 -14.64 9.20
C LEU A 206 3.61 -13.29 9.65
N ARG A 207 3.35 -12.20 8.92
CA ARG A 207 3.76 -10.83 9.30
C ARG A 207 3.16 -10.45 10.64
N TYR A 208 1.85 -10.62 10.84
CA TYR A 208 1.18 -10.32 12.11
C TYR A 208 1.76 -11.12 13.28
N THR A 209 2.12 -12.38 13.03
CA THR A 209 2.82 -13.21 14.03
C THR A 209 4.21 -12.65 14.34
N ALA A 210 4.98 -12.24 13.32
CA ALA A 210 6.31 -11.67 13.49
C ALA A 210 6.29 -10.31 14.22
N GLU A 211 5.26 -9.50 14.02
CA GLU A 211 5.04 -8.23 14.71
C GLU A 211 4.95 -8.40 16.24
N ARG A 212 4.34 -9.51 16.67
CA ARG A 212 4.19 -9.85 18.10
C ARG A 212 5.34 -10.65 18.68
N LEU A 213 6.43 -10.88 17.95
CA LEU A 213 7.54 -11.76 18.37
C LEU A 213 8.16 -11.41 19.73
N HIS A 214 8.01 -10.16 20.20
CA HIS A 214 8.50 -9.71 21.51
C HIS A 214 7.71 -10.24 22.71
N VAL A 215 6.45 -10.65 22.54
CA VAL A 215 5.60 -11.27 23.59
C VAL A 215 5.43 -12.77 23.42
N LEU A 216 5.84 -13.33 22.29
CA LEU A 216 5.67 -14.75 21.97
C LEU A 216 6.64 -15.66 22.74
N PRO A 217 6.23 -16.90 23.05
CA PRO A 217 7.10 -17.88 23.69
C PRO A 217 8.28 -18.26 22.78
N LEU A 218 9.39 -18.65 23.40
CA LEU A 218 10.61 -19.07 22.69
C LEU A 218 10.38 -20.23 21.72
N SER A 219 9.42 -21.12 22.00
CA SER A 219 9.05 -22.22 21.11
C SER A 219 8.60 -21.70 19.73
N VAL A 220 7.75 -20.68 19.69
CA VAL A 220 7.26 -20.05 18.46
C VAL A 220 8.38 -19.28 17.76
N VAL A 221 9.18 -18.53 18.52
CA VAL A 221 10.32 -17.78 17.99
C VAL A 221 11.33 -18.70 17.30
N SER A 222 11.76 -19.78 17.96
CA SER A 222 12.70 -20.74 17.38
C SER A 222 12.09 -21.53 16.22
N ARG A 223 10.79 -21.85 16.28
CA ARG A 223 10.09 -22.48 15.14
C ARG A 223 10.15 -21.62 13.88
N LEU A 224 9.91 -20.32 14.03
CA LEU A 224 9.88 -19.35 12.95
C LEU A 224 11.29 -19.07 12.39
N LEU A 225 12.27 -18.86 13.27
CA LEU A 225 13.62 -18.40 12.93
C LEU A 225 14.60 -19.54 12.61
N ASP A 226 14.55 -20.64 13.36
CA ASP A 226 15.54 -21.72 13.24
C ASP A 226 15.02 -22.85 12.38
N LYS A 227 13.83 -23.37 12.68
CA LYS A 227 13.30 -24.55 11.96
C LYS A 227 12.85 -24.22 10.54
N HIS A 228 12.06 -23.16 10.38
CA HIS A 228 11.55 -22.77 9.06
C HIS A 228 12.44 -21.76 8.34
N ASP A 229 13.32 -21.06 9.07
CA ASP A 229 14.11 -19.95 8.55
C ASP A 229 13.25 -18.98 7.72
N ALA A 230 12.18 -18.49 8.35
CA ALA A 230 11.18 -17.64 7.72
C ALA A 230 11.82 -16.42 7.05
N LEU A 231 12.86 -15.86 7.66
CA LEU A 231 13.59 -14.72 7.13
C LEU A 231 14.20 -15.01 5.75
N LEU A 232 14.85 -16.16 5.55
CA LEU A 232 15.37 -16.53 4.24
C LEU A 232 14.28 -16.86 3.23
N SER A 233 13.13 -17.38 3.67
CA SER A 233 11.97 -17.58 2.80
C SER A 233 11.44 -16.24 2.28
N LEU A 234 11.35 -15.23 3.13
CA LEU A 234 10.94 -13.87 2.75
C LEU A 234 11.95 -13.20 1.82
N VAL A 235 13.25 -13.43 2.02
CA VAL A 235 14.30 -12.97 1.08
C VAL A 235 14.04 -13.49 -0.34
N VAL A 236 13.67 -14.76 -0.48
CA VAL A 236 13.36 -15.33 -1.81
C VAL A 236 12.14 -14.67 -2.43
N LEU A 237 11.11 -14.34 -1.63
CA LEU A 237 9.93 -13.62 -2.10
C LEU A 237 10.25 -12.18 -2.53
N VAL A 238 11.16 -11.48 -1.84
CA VAL A 238 11.62 -10.14 -2.25
C VAL A 238 12.38 -10.20 -3.58
N GLU A 239 13.26 -11.19 -3.75
CA GLU A 239 14.02 -11.31 -4.98
C GLU A 239 13.15 -11.75 -6.16
N ASN A 240 12.20 -12.63 -5.88
CA ASN A 240 11.31 -13.22 -6.86
C ASN A 240 9.84 -13.03 -6.45
N PRO A 241 9.29 -11.79 -6.45
CA PRO A 241 7.89 -11.53 -6.12
C PRO A 241 6.94 -12.31 -7.03
N PRO A 242 6.12 -13.24 -6.50
CA PRO A 242 5.19 -14.04 -7.30
C PRO A 242 3.92 -13.26 -7.69
N TRP A 243 3.71 -12.10 -7.08
CA TRP A 243 2.61 -11.14 -7.34
C TRP A 243 2.98 -10.06 -8.37
N THR A 244 4.05 -10.23 -9.15
CA THR A 244 4.42 -9.31 -10.23
C THR A 244 4.55 -10.09 -11.53
N HIS A 245 3.83 -9.66 -12.57
CA HIS A 245 3.83 -10.33 -13.86
C HIS A 245 4.09 -9.33 -15.00
N LYS A 246 4.91 -9.75 -15.96
CA LYS A 246 5.24 -8.99 -17.16
C LYS A 246 4.51 -9.60 -18.34
N GLU A 247 3.70 -8.79 -19.03
CA GLU A 247 2.93 -9.19 -20.18
C GLU A 247 3.41 -8.46 -21.44
N LEU A 248 3.52 -9.19 -22.55
CA LEU A 248 3.88 -8.64 -23.85
C LEU A 248 2.61 -8.47 -24.67
N VAL A 249 2.11 -7.24 -24.77
CA VAL A 249 0.88 -6.93 -25.51
C VAL A 249 1.26 -6.37 -26.88
N LYS A 250 0.72 -6.95 -27.95
CA LYS A 250 0.84 -6.38 -29.30
C LYS A 250 -0.23 -5.31 -29.46
N ASP A 251 0.19 -4.09 -29.75
CA ASP A 251 -0.74 -3.01 -30.04
C ASP A 251 -1.35 -3.24 -31.44
N GLU A 252 -2.66 -3.43 -31.49
CA GLU A 252 -3.41 -3.70 -32.72
C GLU A 252 -3.29 -2.56 -33.76
N LYS A 253 -2.96 -1.34 -33.32
CA LYS A 253 -2.89 -0.16 -34.19
C LYS A 253 -1.51 0.07 -34.79
N THR A 254 -0.45 -0.24 -34.04
CA THR A 254 0.95 0.05 -34.42
C THR A 254 1.74 -1.21 -34.76
N ASN A 255 1.20 -2.39 -34.46
CA ASN A 255 1.88 -3.69 -34.59
C ASN A 255 3.19 -3.77 -33.75
N GLU A 256 3.38 -2.83 -32.82
CA GLU A 256 4.51 -2.80 -31.90
C GLU A 256 4.19 -3.63 -30.64
N THR A 257 5.21 -4.33 -30.11
CA THR A 257 5.08 -5.10 -28.88
C THR A 257 5.39 -4.19 -27.70
N GLN A 258 4.36 -3.82 -26.94
CA GLN A 258 4.50 -3.03 -25.71
C GLN A 258 4.55 -3.97 -24.49
N VAL A 259 5.41 -3.63 -23.53
CA VAL A 259 5.49 -4.31 -22.25
C VAL A 259 4.50 -3.68 -21.30
N ARG A 260 3.58 -4.47 -20.74
CA ARG A 260 2.71 -4.06 -19.63
C ARG A 260 3.03 -4.87 -18.38
N TRP A 261 2.82 -4.27 -17.22
CA TRP A 261 3.04 -4.91 -15.94
C TRP A 261 1.72 -5.09 -15.22
N LYS A 262 1.56 -6.24 -14.57
CA LYS A 262 0.48 -6.53 -13.63
C LYS A 262 1.07 -6.75 -12.25
N LYS A 263 0.43 -6.18 -11.22
CA LYS A 263 0.72 -6.51 -9.83
C LYS A 263 -0.53 -7.12 -9.18
N PHE A 264 -0.32 -8.04 -8.25
CA PHE A 264 -1.39 -8.60 -7.42
C PHE A 264 -1.44 -7.87 -6.09
N ALA A 265 -2.60 -7.28 -5.78
CA ALA A 265 -2.89 -6.60 -4.53
C ALA A 265 -4.38 -6.75 -4.22
N GLN A 266 -4.77 -6.74 -2.93
CA GLN A 266 -6.18 -6.83 -2.52
C GLN A 266 -6.92 -8.00 -3.18
N GLN A 267 -6.27 -9.17 -3.27
CA GLN A 267 -6.86 -10.35 -3.93
C GLN A 267 -7.23 -10.10 -5.41
N LYS A 268 -6.51 -9.25 -6.14
CA LYS A 268 -6.78 -9.00 -7.56
C LYS A 268 -5.51 -8.67 -8.32
N TRP A 269 -5.46 -9.10 -9.57
CA TRP A 269 -4.44 -8.66 -10.51
C TRP A 269 -4.91 -7.38 -11.20
N SER A 270 -4.11 -6.32 -11.13
CA SER A 270 -4.36 -5.04 -11.81
C SER A 270 -3.18 -4.65 -12.68
N TYR A 271 -3.44 -3.94 -13.77
CA TYR A 271 -2.39 -3.33 -14.58
C TYR A 271 -1.79 -2.14 -13.84
N VAL A 272 -0.49 -1.94 -14.01
CA VAL A 272 0.27 -0.84 -13.41
C VAL A 272 0.93 -0.04 -14.52
N GLU A 273 0.75 1.28 -14.48
CA GLU A 273 1.39 2.21 -15.40
C GLU A 273 2.92 2.25 -15.18
N PRO A 274 3.72 2.59 -16.21
CA PRO A 274 5.18 2.60 -16.08
C PRO A 274 5.71 3.55 -14.99
N SER A 275 5.01 4.65 -14.69
CA SER A 275 5.35 5.58 -13.60
C SER A 275 5.20 4.95 -12.22
N ASP A 276 4.26 4.02 -12.08
CA ASP A 276 3.83 3.48 -10.80
C ASP A 276 4.44 2.11 -10.53
N LEU A 277 5.29 1.61 -11.42
CA LEU A 277 5.92 0.30 -11.31
C LEU A 277 6.71 0.13 -10.01
N LEU A 278 7.35 1.22 -9.55
CA LEU A 278 8.11 1.27 -8.31
C LEU A 278 7.26 1.66 -7.08
N VAL A 279 5.96 1.94 -7.27
CA VAL A 279 5.05 2.13 -6.14
C VAL A 279 4.80 0.78 -5.48
N LEU A 280 5.05 0.73 -4.18
CA LEU A 280 4.89 -0.46 -3.38
C LEU A 280 3.41 -0.81 -3.23
N THR A 281 3.06 -2.06 -3.51
CA THR A 281 1.72 -2.56 -3.20
C THR A 281 1.62 -3.02 -1.74
N ALA A 282 0.40 -3.08 -1.21
CA ALA A 282 0.16 -3.63 0.13
C ALA A 282 0.79 -5.03 0.30
N THR A 283 0.71 -5.89 -0.73
CA THR A 283 1.29 -7.24 -0.73
C THR A 283 2.83 -7.22 -0.63
N GLU A 284 3.48 -6.34 -1.38
CA GLU A 284 4.94 -6.17 -1.31
C GLU A 284 5.35 -5.61 0.07
N ALA A 285 4.57 -4.68 0.61
CA ALA A 285 4.80 -4.11 1.94
C ALA A 285 4.73 -5.18 3.05
N GLN A 286 3.79 -6.15 2.98
CA GLN A 286 3.68 -7.21 3.99
C GLN A 286 4.99 -8.00 4.17
N VAL A 287 5.69 -8.30 3.06
CA VAL A 287 6.96 -9.04 3.11
C VAL A 287 8.04 -8.21 3.78
N TRP A 288 8.15 -6.93 3.42
CA TRP A 288 9.13 -6.02 3.98
C TRP A 288 8.89 -5.76 5.48
N LEU A 289 7.64 -5.59 5.89
CA LEU A 289 7.26 -5.46 7.30
C LEU A 289 7.58 -6.73 8.09
N ALA A 290 7.34 -7.92 7.52
CA ALA A 290 7.73 -9.17 8.15
C ALA A 290 9.26 -9.26 8.32
N ILE A 291 10.04 -8.87 7.31
CA ILE A 291 11.50 -8.80 7.40
C ILE A 291 11.93 -7.83 8.49
N TYR A 292 11.35 -6.63 8.55
CA TYR A 292 11.62 -5.64 9.58
C TYR A 292 11.45 -6.24 10.98
N TYR A 293 10.30 -6.88 11.26
CA TYR A 293 10.07 -7.48 12.57
C TYR A 293 10.98 -8.67 12.89
N LEU A 294 11.39 -9.44 11.89
CA LEU A 294 12.31 -10.58 12.08
C LEU A 294 13.79 -10.17 12.17
N VAL A 295 14.13 -8.92 11.88
CA VAL A 295 15.51 -8.41 11.90
C VAL A 295 15.73 -7.40 13.02
N CYS A 296 14.77 -6.50 13.24
CA CYS A 296 14.93 -5.36 14.13
C CYS A 296 14.45 -5.67 15.57
N THR A 297 13.51 -6.62 15.74
CA THR A 297 13.02 -7.01 17.07
C THR A 297 14.12 -7.65 17.92
N LYS A 298 14.17 -7.28 19.21
CA LYS A 298 15.16 -7.81 20.16
C LYS A 298 15.15 -9.34 20.23
N SER A 299 13.98 -9.95 20.37
CA SER A 299 13.83 -11.41 20.41
C SER A 299 14.43 -12.06 19.16
N ALA A 300 14.20 -11.50 17.97
CA ALA A 300 14.78 -12.05 16.76
C ALA A 300 16.31 -11.96 16.75
N ARG A 301 16.88 -10.82 17.13
CA ARG A 301 18.35 -10.63 17.16
C ARG A 301 19.08 -11.49 18.17
N GLU A 302 18.44 -11.80 19.30
CA GLU A 302 19.02 -12.65 20.33
C GLU A 302 18.98 -14.14 19.95
N HIS A 303 17.98 -14.55 19.16
CA HIS A 303 17.75 -15.95 18.82
C HIS A 303 18.24 -16.35 17.42
N TYR A 304 18.19 -15.45 16.43
CA TYR A 304 18.58 -15.79 15.05
C TYR A 304 20.09 -15.96 14.92
N GLU A 305 20.54 -17.20 14.70
CA GLU A 305 21.95 -17.47 14.43
C GLU A 305 22.31 -17.08 12.99
N VAL A 306 23.12 -16.03 12.85
CA VAL A 306 23.62 -15.59 11.55
C VAL A 306 24.85 -16.41 11.15
N THR A 307 24.63 -17.44 10.35
CA THR A 307 25.69 -18.20 9.68
C THR A 307 26.22 -17.46 8.46
N GLN A 308 27.38 -17.85 7.93
CA GLN A 308 27.92 -17.24 6.70
C GLN A 308 26.93 -17.38 5.52
N TYR A 309 26.29 -18.55 5.38
CA TYR A 309 25.26 -18.76 4.36
C TYR A 309 24.07 -17.82 4.54
N ARG A 310 23.51 -17.72 5.75
CA ARG A 310 22.39 -16.81 6.05
C ARG A 310 22.76 -15.35 5.78
N LYS A 311 23.95 -14.93 6.21
CA LYS A 311 24.49 -13.59 5.92
C LYS A 311 24.52 -13.33 4.41
N ASP A 312 25.10 -14.24 3.63
CA ASP A 312 25.23 -14.06 2.18
C ASP A 312 23.86 -13.97 1.50
N GLN A 313 22.86 -14.73 1.96
CA GLN A 313 21.48 -14.64 1.46
C GLN A 313 20.80 -13.32 1.85
N LEU A 314 20.90 -12.89 3.11
CA LEU A 314 20.31 -11.64 3.60
C LEU A 314 20.85 -10.41 2.89
N LEU A 315 22.15 -10.38 2.58
CA LEU A 315 22.74 -9.25 1.89
C LEU A 315 22.25 -9.09 0.44
N ARG A 316 21.60 -10.11 -0.15
CA ARG A 316 21.02 -10.04 -1.50
C ARG A 316 19.86 -9.06 -1.59
N ILE A 317 19.10 -8.88 -0.51
CA ILE A 317 17.94 -7.98 -0.52
C ILE A 317 18.34 -6.50 -0.39
N ARG A 318 19.58 -6.21 0.01
CA ARG A 318 20.09 -4.84 0.19
C ARG A 318 19.91 -3.97 -1.06
N LYS A 319 20.08 -4.55 -2.25
CA LYS A 319 19.95 -3.83 -3.54
C LYS A 319 18.52 -3.35 -3.85
N TYR A 320 17.50 -3.88 -3.16
CA TYR A 320 16.11 -3.47 -3.34
C TYR A 320 15.72 -2.33 -2.39
N LEU A 321 16.53 -2.00 -1.37
CA LEU A 321 16.33 -0.85 -0.49
C LEU A 321 16.89 0.43 -1.13
N ASN A 322 16.19 0.93 -2.14
CA ASN A 322 16.50 2.20 -2.80
C ASN A 322 15.84 3.40 -2.09
N GLU A 323 16.21 4.63 -2.43
CA GLU A 323 15.68 5.85 -1.79
C GLU A 323 14.16 5.95 -1.89
N LEU A 324 13.57 5.55 -3.03
CA LEU A 324 12.13 5.55 -3.22
C LEU A 324 11.41 4.55 -2.29
N MET A 325 11.99 3.36 -2.09
CA MET A 325 11.49 2.36 -1.16
C MET A 325 11.53 2.87 0.29
N LEU A 326 12.57 3.62 0.66
CA LEU A 326 12.69 4.23 1.98
C LEU A 326 11.75 5.43 2.15
N ASP A 327 11.45 6.18 1.09
CA ASP A 327 10.45 7.25 1.12
C ASP A 327 9.03 6.67 1.33
N GLN A 328 8.73 5.54 0.67
CA GLN A 328 7.45 4.85 0.80
C GLN A 328 7.32 4.07 2.12
N LEU A 329 8.40 3.48 2.64
CA LEU A 329 8.43 2.76 3.92
C LEU A 329 9.65 3.18 4.76
N PRO A 330 9.58 4.30 5.50
CA PRO A 330 10.72 4.85 6.25
C PRO A 330 11.31 3.91 7.30
N LEU A 331 10.49 3.04 7.89
CA LEU A 331 10.92 2.02 8.87
C LEU A 331 11.97 1.03 8.31
N LEU A 332 12.08 0.89 6.98
CA LEU A 332 13.10 0.04 6.35
C LEU A 332 14.51 0.63 6.42
N SER A 333 14.66 1.87 6.87
CA SER A 333 15.97 2.46 7.19
C SER A 333 16.69 1.65 8.27
N ASP A 334 15.96 1.12 9.25
CA ASP A 334 16.51 0.24 10.29
C ASP A 334 16.96 -1.12 9.71
N VAL A 335 16.21 -1.65 8.74
CA VAL A 335 16.59 -2.87 8.01
C VAL A 335 17.86 -2.62 7.20
N GLN A 336 17.93 -1.51 6.48
CA GLN A 336 19.11 -1.12 5.70
C GLN A 336 20.33 -1.00 6.61
N ARG A 337 20.19 -0.31 7.74
CA ARG A 337 21.26 -0.18 8.74
C ARG A 337 21.72 -1.53 9.27
N TYR A 338 20.79 -2.43 9.63
CA TYR A 338 21.14 -3.76 10.08
C TYR A 338 21.94 -4.53 9.01
N LEU A 339 21.51 -4.47 7.74
CA LEU A 339 22.20 -5.14 6.64
C LEU A 339 23.60 -4.52 6.38
N ASP A 340 23.75 -3.22 6.55
CA ASP A 340 25.04 -2.52 6.45
C ASP A 340 26.00 -2.95 7.56
N GLU A 341 25.53 -2.99 8.80
CA GLU A 341 26.28 -3.52 9.94
C GLU A 341 26.67 -4.98 9.69
N LEU A 342 25.72 -5.81 9.24
CA LEU A 342 25.95 -7.22 8.96
C LEU A 342 26.98 -7.45 7.85
N ALA A 343 27.02 -6.58 6.82
CA ALA A 343 28.01 -6.67 5.74
C ALA A 343 29.44 -6.58 6.28
N ILE A 344 29.67 -5.73 7.28
CA ILE A 344 30.98 -5.49 7.91
C ILE A 344 31.35 -6.61 8.89
N VAL A 345 30.37 -7.18 9.60
CA VAL A 345 30.59 -8.24 10.60
C VAL A 345 31.18 -9.50 9.96
N GLN A 346 32.38 -9.91 10.37
CA GLN A 346 32.95 -11.19 9.94
C GLN A 346 32.33 -12.32 10.77
N VAL A 347 31.59 -13.21 10.12
CA VAL A 347 31.04 -14.41 10.77
C VAL A 347 32.13 -15.49 10.80
N PRO A 348 32.57 -15.96 11.98
CA PRO A 348 33.57 -17.02 12.05
C PRO A 348 33.06 -18.30 11.38
N PRO A 349 33.86 -18.98 10.54
CA PRO A 349 33.43 -20.21 9.88
C PRO A 349 33.15 -21.36 10.87
N SER A 350 33.61 -21.24 12.12
CA SER A 350 33.46 -22.22 13.21
C SER A 350 32.36 -21.88 14.24
N ALA A 351 31.47 -20.92 13.95
CA ALA A 351 30.42 -20.50 14.89
C ALA A 351 29.34 -21.56 15.17
N ILE A 352 29.28 -22.63 14.36
CA ILE A 352 28.28 -23.72 14.40
C ILE A 352 28.28 -24.52 15.74
N GLY A 353 29.22 -24.27 16.65
CA GLY A 353 29.51 -25.18 17.78
C GLY A 353 29.49 -24.64 19.20
N VAL A 354 29.24 -23.35 19.47
CA VAL A 354 29.49 -22.79 20.83
C VAL A 354 28.22 -22.44 21.62
N LYS A 355 27.05 -22.35 20.99
CA LYS A 355 25.76 -22.18 21.68
C LYS A 355 24.85 -23.37 21.43
N SER A 356 25.17 -24.53 22.03
CA SER A 356 24.17 -25.58 22.18
C SER A 356 23.15 -25.16 23.25
N SER A 357 22.33 -24.16 22.93
CA SER A 357 21.12 -23.92 23.71
C SER A 357 20.23 -25.14 23.48
N LEU A 358 20.05 -25.96 24.51
CA LEU A 358 19.08 -27.05 24.47
C LEU A 358 17.69 -26.42 24.47
N VAL A 359 17.18 -26.09 23.28
CA VAL A 359 15.80 -25.63 23.11
C VAL A 359 14.93 -26.88 23.00
N MET A 360 14.07 -27.09 24.00
CA MET A 360 13.04 -28.13 23.92
C MET A 360 11.94 -27.62 22.99
N GLU A 361 12.00 -28.06 21.72
CA GLU A 361 11.02 -27.67 20.71
C GLU A 361 9.71 -28.42 20.94
N VAL A 362 8.61 -27.68 21.10
CA VAL A 362 7.26 -28.25 21.10
C VAL A 362 6.90 -28.63 19.67
N VAL A 363 6.49 -29.89 19.46
CA VAL A 363 6.13 -30.39 18.14
C VAL A 363 4.63 -30.19 17.92
N PRO A 364 4.23 -29.45 16.87
CA PRO A 364 2.83 -29.33 16.47
C PRO A 364 2.23 -30.71 16.20
N HIS A 365 1.20 -31.07 16.95
CA HIS A 365 0.69 -32.43 17.01
C HIS A 365 -0.71 -32.57 16.40
N VAL A 366 -1.41 -31.48 16.12
CA VAL A 366 -2.79 -31.48 15.65
C VAL A 366 -2.85 -32.09 14.25
N ARG A 367 -2.10 -31.52 13.30
CA ARG A 367 -2.01 -32.06 11.94
C ARG A 367 -1.38 -33.45 11.91
N GLU A 368 -0.32 -33.67 12.68
CA GLU A 368 0.37 -34.96 12.71
C GLU A 368 -0.54 -36.07 13.26
N ASN A 369 -1.29 -35.80 14.32
CA ASN A 369 -2.25 -36.76 14.87
C ASN A 369 -3.38 -37.06 13.91
N MET A 370 -3.90 -36.03 13.21
CA MET A 370 -4.89 -36.23 12.15
C MET A 370 -4.34 -37.15 11.05
N MET A 371 -3.13 -36.90 10.57
CA MET A 371 -2.49 -37.73 9.55
C MET A 371 -2.25 -39.16 10.03
N ARG A 372 -1.74 -39.35 11.26
CA ARG A 372 -1.49 -40.68 11.84
C ARG A 372 -2.77 -41.50 11.96
N ARG A 373 -3.88 -40.89 12.40
CA ARG A 373 -5.19 -41.57 12.55
C ARG A 373 -5.78 -41.99 11.20
N THR A 374 -5.65 -41.13 10.19
CA THR A 374 -6.35 -41.30 8.91
C THR A 374 -5.51 -42.02 7.85
N ARG A 375 -4.20 -42.21 8.06
CA ARG A 375 -3.25 -42.78 7.09
C ARG A 375 -3.74 -44.06 6.41
N ASN A 376 -4.32 -44.98 7.18
CA ASN A 376 -4.78 -46.28 6.67
C ASN A 376 -6.15 -46.22 5.97
N GLU A 377 -6.89 -45.11 6.16
CA GLU A 377 -8.27 -44.93 5.68
C GLU A 377 -8.38 -43.95 4.52
N LEU A 378 -7.32 -43.22 4.14
CA LEU A 378 -7.33 -42.21 3.07
C LEU A 378 -7.94 -42.71 1.76
N ALA A 379 -7.51 -43.89 1.28
CA ALA A 379 -8.04 -44.49 0.06
C ALA A 379 -9.52 -44.92 0.20
N GLY A 380 -9.95 -45.29 1.41
CA GLY A 380 -11.34 -45.60 1.72
C GLY A 380 -12.22 -44.35 1.75
N LEU A 381 -11.70 -43.23 2.29
CA LEU A 381 -12.35 -41.93 2.30
C LEU A 381 -12.60 -41.42 0.87
N ALA A 382 -11.58 -41.47 0.01
CA ALA A 382 -11.70 -41.07 -1.39
C ALA A 382 -12.79 -41.88 -2.13
N LYS A 383 -12.81 -43.20 -1.94
CA LYS A 383 -13.85 -44.07 -2.54
C LYS A 383 -15.26 -43.75 -2.04
N ARG A 384 -15.42 -43.55 -0.72
CA ARG A 384 -16.71 -43.16 -0.14
C ARG A 384 -17.21 -41.82 -0.68
N PHE A 385 -16.30 -40.84 -0.82
CA PHE A 385 -16.63 -39.56 -1.43
C PHE A 385 -17.04 -39.71 -2.91
N ASP A 386 -16.31 -40.52 -3.68
CA ASP A 386 -16.66 -40.82 -5.07
C ASP A 386 -18.03 -41.52 -5.22
N GLU A 387 -18.41 -42.37 -4.27
CA GLU A 387 -19.72 -43.00 -4.21
C GLU A 387 -20.82 -41.97 -3.92
N LEU A 388 -20.64 -41.13 -2.91
CA LEU A 388 -21.56 -40.05 -2.54
C LEU A 388 -21.69 -39.00 -3.65
N SER A 389 -20.62 -38.73 -4.40
CA SER A 389 -20.62 -37.76 -5.49
C SER A 389 -21.65 -38.05 -6.60
N ARG A 390 -22.14 -39.29 -6.67
CA ARG A 390 -23.18 -39.70 -7.64
C ARG A 390 -24.56 -39.17 -7.26
N GLU A 391 -24.77 -38.83 -6.00
CA GLU A 391 -26.03 -38.30 -5.47
C GLU A 391 -26.05 -36.77 -5.43
N PHE A 392 -24.90 -36.12 -5.69
CA PHE A 392 -24.80 -34.66 -5.70
C PHE A 392 -25.64 -34.06 -6.82
N LYS A 393 -26.33 -32.97 -6.47
CA LYS A 393 -27.13 -32.20 -7.41
C LYS A 393 -26.58 -30.78 -7.50
N ARG A 394 -25.96 -30.48 -8.64
CA ARG A 394 -25.42 -29.15 -8.95
C ARG A 394 -26.43 -28.02 -8.73
N GLY A 395 -27.73 -28.26 -8.99
CA GLY A 395 -28.78 -27.27 -8.75
C GLY A 395 -28.97 -26.90 -7.28
N GLU A 396 -28.78 -27.86 -6.35
CA GLU A 396 -28.84 -27.58 -4.90
C GLU A 396 -27.61 -26.77 -4.46
N ASP A 397 -26.42 -27.13 -4.98
CA ASP A 397 -25.19 -26.39 -4.70
C ASP A 397 -25.22 -24.96 -5.31
N LEU A 398 -25.84 -24.78 -6.48
CA LEU A 398 -26.03 -23.45 -7.08
C LEU A 398 -26.97 -22.57 -6.26
N LEU A 399 -28.04 -23.15 -5.71
CA LEU A 399 -28.99 -22.41 -4.87
C LEU A 399 -28.31 -21.96 -3.57
N GLN A 400 -27.46 -22.80 -3.01
CA GLN A 400 -26.60 -22.50 -1.87
C GLN A 400 -25.65 -21.34 -2.15
N LEU A 401 -24.94 -21.37 -3.29
CA LEU A 401 -24.08 -20.26 -3.70
C LEU A 401 -24.88 -18.96 -3.88
N ALA A 402 -26.05 -19.03 -4.49
CA ALA A 402 -26.89 -17.85 -4.74
C ALA A 402 -27.36 -17.17 -3.44
N GLU A 403 -27.59 -17.91 -2.36
CA GLU A 403 -27.98 -17.34 -1.06
C GLU A 403 -26.93 -16.36 -0.53
N VAL A 404 -25.63 -16.68 -0.68
CA VAL A 404 -24.54 -15.83 -0.23
C VAL A 404 -24.48 -14.52 -1.03
N TYR A 405 -24.70 -14.59 -2.35
CA TYR A 405 -24.70 -13.42 -3.23
C TYR A 405 -25.96 -12.56 -3.13
N GLN A 406 -27.00 -13.04 -2.43
CA GLN A 406 -28.24 -12.29 -2.17
C GLN A 406 -28.18 -11.49 -0.87
N MET A 407 -27.06 -11.53 -0.13
CA MET A 407 -26.93 -10.77 1.11
C MET A 407 -26.82 -9.26 0.84
N ASP A 408 -27.64 -8.47 1.54
CA ASP A 408 -27.68 -7.01 1.39
C ASP A 408 -26.34 -6.36 1.78
N GLY A 409 -25.75 -5.58 0.88
CA GLY A 409 -24.44 -4.94 1.08
C GLY A 409 -23.23 -5.74 0.59
N ILE A 410 -23.44 -6.91 -0.03
CA ILE A 410 -22.33 -7.66 -0.63
C ILE A 410 -21.69 -6.91 -1.81
N GLU A 411 -22.48 -6.10 -2.52
CA GLU A 411 -22.01 -5.24 -3.61
C GLU A 411 -20.95 -4.24 -3.13
N GLU A 412 -21.13 -3.65 -1.95
CA GLU A 412 -20.17 -2.73 -1.33
C GLU A 412 -18.84 -3.43 -1.01
N LEU A 413 -18.84 -4.70 -0.58
CA LEU A 413 -17.61 -5.45 -0.37
C LEU A 413 -16.89 -5.80 -1.68
N LEU A 414 -17.67 -6.13 -2.72
CA LEU A 414 -17.16 -6.41 -4.07
C LEU A 414 -16.59 -5.15 -4.73
N ASP A 415 -17.09 -3.97 -4.35
CA ASP A 415 -16.64 -2.66 -4.84
C ASP A 415 -15.55 -2.04 -3.97
N ALA A 416 -15.56 -2.22 -2.64
CA ALA A 416 -14.53 -1.75 -1.72
C ALA A 416 -13.19 -2.46 -1.98
N THR A 417 -13.22 -3.73 -2.40
CA THR A 417 -12.02 -4.41 -2.94
C THR A 417 -11.44 -3.74 -4.19
N ASN A 418 -12.13 -2.76 -4.80
CA ASN A 418 -11.60 -1.93 -5.88
C ASN A 418 -11.05 -0.57 -5.40
N GLN A 419 -11.18 -0.17 -4.12
CA GLN A 419 -10.85 1.19 -3.66
C GLN A 419 -10.07 1.30 -2.33
N THR A 420 -10.01 0.31 -1.45
CA THR A 420 -9.39 0.49 -0.11
C THR A 420 -8.01 -0.18 0.03
N THR A 421 -6.96 0.64 0.20
CA THR A 421 -5.85 0.50 1.20
C THR A 421 -4.68 1.45 0.90
N LEU A 422 -4.93 2.77 0.87
CA LEU A 422 -3.86 3.78 1.03
C LEU A 422 -3.82 4.37 2.45
N ASP A 423 -4.71 3.95 3.36
CA ASP A 423 -4.89 4.64 4.65
C ASP A 423 -4.21 3.99 5.86
N ASP A 424 -3.80 2.72 5.82
CA ASP A 424 -3.41 2.01 7.05
C ASP A 424 -1.90 2.00 7.31
N GLN A 425 -1.30 3.20 7.43
CA GLN A 425 0.06 3.33 7.99
C GLN A 425 0.28 4.44 9.02
N ASN A 426 -0.75 5.11 9.53
CA ASN A 426 -0.57 6.06 10.64
C ASN A 426 -1.60 5.85 11.75
N ALA A 427 -1.34 4.90 12.65
CA ALA A 427 -1.96 4.87 13.96
C ALA A 427 -1.11 5.70 14.94
N GLY A 428 -1.64 6.85 15.35
CA GLY A 428 -1.06 7.72 16.37
C GLY A 428 -2.07 8.71 16.93
N SER A 429 -2.77 8.30 18.01
CA SER A 429 -3.42 9.10 19.07
C SER A 429 -4.36 10.27 18.73
N LYS A 430 -5.66 10.05 19.02
CA LYS A 430 -6.73 10.92 19.62
C LYS A 430 -6.62 12.45 19.55
N VAL A 431 -7.71 13.12 19.16
CA VAL A 431 -8.52 14.07 19.99
C VAL A 431 -9.98 14.08 19.46
N GLU A 432 -10.94 14.13 20.39
CA GLU A 432 -12.39 14.33 20.19
C GLU A 432 -12.69 15.84 20.08
N GLU A 433 -13.39 16.33 19.05
CA GLU A 433 -14.09 17.64 19.02
C GLU A 433 -15.28 17.46 18.05
N GLU A 434 -16.54 17.43 18.52
CA GLU A 434 -17.48 18.52 18.82
C GLU A 434 -18.22 19.08 17.58
N GLU A 435 -19.49 19.43 17.79
CA GLU A 435 -20.61 19.54 16.85
C GLU A 435 -20.47 20.68 15.81
N GLU A 436 -20.85 20.42 14.55
CA GLU A 436 -20.91 21.42 13.46
C GLU A 436 -22.23 22.22 13.50
N ASP A 437 -22.11 23.55 13.59
CA ASP A 437 -23.18 24.52 13.28
C ASP A 437 -23.24 24.75 11.75
N GLU A 438 -24.46 24.93 11.21
CA GLU A 438 -24.74 25.23 9.79
C GLU A 438 -24.22 26.63 9.40
N ASP A 439 -23.08 26.73 8.70
CA ASP A 439 -22.55 27.98 8.16
C ASP A 439 -22.78 28.10 6.63
N ASP A 440 -23.18 29.30 6.20
CA ASP A 440 -23.43 29.72 4.81
C ASP A 440 -22.24 29.41 3.88
N GLU A 441 -22.49 28.83 2.70
CA GLU A 441 -21.46 28.55 1.68
C GLU A 441 -20.81 29.86 1.17
N VAL A 442 -19.61 30.17 1.65
CA VAL A 442 -18.80 31.32 1.23
C VAL A 442 -17.78 30.86 0.18
N GLU A 443 -17.95 31.25 -1.07
CA GLU A 443 -17.09 30.82 -2.19
C GLU A 443 -15.95 31.81 -2.50
N PRO A 444 -14.73 31.32 -2.82
CA PRO A 444 -13.60 32.17 -3.21
C PRO A 444 -13.77 32.72 -4.64
N SER A 445 -13.68 34.03 -4.84
CA SER A 445 -13.88 34.66 -6.17
C SER A 445 -12.58 35.07 -6.85
N VAL A 446 -11.67 35.77 -6.14
CA VAL A 446 -10.47 36.38 -6.72
C VAL A 446 -9.24 36.18 -5.82
N VAL A 447 -8.09 35.90 -6.43
CA VAL A 447 -6.79 35.83 -5.74
C VAL A 447 -5.83 36.87 -6.33
N THR A 448 -5.32 37.77 -5.50
CA THR A 448 -4.30 38.76 -5.86
C THR A 448 -2.96 38.36 -5.28
N LEU A 449 -1.96 38.13 -6.13
CA LEU A 449 -0.58 37.79 -5.78
C LEU A 449 0.33 39.00 -5.97
N ILE A 450 1.19 39.29 -5.01
CA ILE A 450 2.16 40.38 -5.06
C ILE A 450 3.55 39.80 -4.75
N PHE A 451 4.50 39.97 -5.67
CA PHE A 451 5.89 39.57 -5.48
C PHE A 451 6.77 40.80 -5.32
N HIS A 452 7.63 40.81 -4.30
CA HIS A 452 8.64 41.83 -4.08
C HIS A 452 10.02 41.26 -4.38
N ASN A 453 10.67 41.77 -5.42
CA ASN A 453 12.00 41.31 -5.83
C ASN A 453 13.06 42.09 -5.05
N HIS A 454 13.85 41.42 -4.21
CA HIS A 454 14.90 42.09 -3.43
C HIS A 454 16.15 42.33 -4.28
N ARG A 455 16.67 43.56 -4.32
CA ARG A 455 17.93 43.88 -5.00
C ARG A 455 19.11 43.11 -4.38
N VAL A 456 19.99 42.59 -5.21
CA VAL A 456 21.27 42.02 -4.78
C VAL A 456 22.16 43.17 -4.26
N ILE A 457 22.31 43.29 -2.95
CA ILE A 457 23.34 44.14 -2.34
C ILE A 457 24.32 43.21 -1.63
N ASP A 458 25.46 42.96 -2.27
CA ASP A 458 26.62 42.35 -1.62
C ASP A 458 27.21 43.37 -0.62
N ALA A 459 26.75 43.32 0.63
CA ALA A 459 27.35 44.06 1.74
C ALA A 459 28.08 43.08 2.67
N LYS A 460 29.40 42.98 2.52
CA LYS A 460 30.28 42.39 3.54
C LYS A 460 30.12 43.15 4.87
N PRO A 461 30.14 42.48 6.04
CA PRO A 461 30.02 43.14 7.33
C PRO A 461 31.34 43.87 7.66
N ASP A 462 31.34 45.19 7.52
CA ASP A 462 32.49 46.03 7.80
C ASP A 462 32.77 46.11 9.31
N LYS A 463 33.80 45.38 9.76
CA LYS A 463 34.49 45.67 11.01
C LYS A 463 35.33 46.93 10.81
N LYS A 464 34.88 48.08 11.33
CA LYS A 464 35.74 49.26 11.44
C LYS A 464 36.70 49.13 12.62
N PRO A 465 38.02 49.34 12.42
CA PRO A 465 38.84 50.07 13.37
C PRO A 465 39.06 51.52 12.90
N LEU A 466 39.18 52.40 13.89
CA LEU A 466 39.54 53.81 13.77
C LEU A 466 40.83 54.02 12.97
N ILE A 467 40.89 55.06 12.13
CA ILE A 467 41.86 56.18 12.15
C ILE A 467 41.44 57.24 11.11
N VAL A 468 41.77 58.49 11.43
CA VAL A 468 41.48 59.76 10.75
C VAL A 468 42.54 60.06 9.67
N GLU A 469 42.12 60.73 8.58
CA GLU A 469 42.82 61.80 7.80
C GLU A 469 42.54 61.65 6.28
N ILE A 470 41.74 62.54 5.65
CA ILE A 470 42.07 63.82 4.95
C ILE A 470 42.31 63.63 3.43
N LEU A 471 41.41 64.27 2.65
CA LEU A 471 41.49 64.83 1.29
C LEU A 471 41.68 63.94 0.04
N ASP A 472 40.59 63.91 -0.74
CA ASP A 472 40.40 64.33 -2.15
C ASP A 472 41.31 63.83 -3.30
N ASP A 473 40.59 63.58 -4.41
CA ASP A 473 40.97 63.46 -5.83
C ASP A 473 41.65 62.16 -6.28
N ASP A 474 40.92 61.30 -6.99
CA ASP A 474 40.89 61.32 -8.46
C ASP A 474 40.12 60.12 -9.07
N ASP A 475 39.40 60.45 -10.14
CA ASP A 475 39.20 59.66 -11.37
C ASP A 475 38.26 58.44 -11.47
N ASN A 476 37.40 58.58 -12.49
CA ASN A 476 36.92 57.56 -13.44
C ASN A 476 35.90 56.51 -12.98
N ASN A 477 34.63 56.92 -12.93
CA ASN A 477 33.52 55.99 -13.18
C ASN A 477 33.25 55.89 -14.69
N ASN A 478 33.79 54.84 -15.31
CA ASN A 478 33.27 54.25 -16.55
C ASN A 478 33.03 52.76 -16.27
N GLU A 479 31.88 52.44 -15.70
CA GLU A 479 31.36 51.06 -15.68
C GLU A 479 30.05 51.05 -16.45
N GLN A 480 30.14 50.58 -17.70
CA GLN A 480 29.01 50.00 -18.41
C GLN A 480 28.69 48.66 -17.74
N GLN A 481 27.71 48.65 -16.85
CA GLN A 481 27.12 47.44 -16.31
C GLN A 481 25.64 47.41 -16.72
N THR A 482 25.33 46.63 -17.74
CA THR A 482 23.96 46.37 -18.21
C THR A 482 23.27 45.38 -17.26
N ASP A 483 22.78 45.88 -16.14
CA ASP A 483 21.88 45.11 -15.27
C ASP A 483 20.47 45.09 -15.86
N LEU A 484 19.89 43.89 -16.00
CA LEU A 484 18.46 43.70 -16.23
C LEU A 484 17.70 44.23 -15.00
N VAL A 485 17.23 45.47 -15.05
CA VAL A 485 16.42 46.07 -13.97
C VAL A 485 15.03 45.46 -14.00
N LEU A 486 14.80 44.45 -13.15
CA LEU A 486 13.46 43.90 -12.91
C LEU A 486 12.61 44.91 -12.12
N PRO A 487 11.29 44.97 -12.36
CA PRO A 487 10.39 45.74 -11.51
C PRO A 487 10.49 45.24 -10.07
N GLU A 488 10.59 46.18 -9.12
CA GLU A 488 10.69 45.91 -7.68
C GLU A 488 9.42 45.24 -7.13
N LEU A 489 8.28 45.48 -7.78
CA LEU A 489 6.96 44.99 -7.40
C LEU A 489 6.22 44.38 -8.59
N VAL A 490 5.71 43.15 -8.45
CA VAL A 490 4.93 42.47 -9.49
C VAL A 490 3.60 41.95 -8.95
N SER A 491 2.47 42.50 -9.41
CA SER A 491 1.12 42.17 -8.89
C SER A 491 0.21 41.41 -9.88
N VAL A 492 -0.06 40.13 -9.67
CA VAL A 492 -0.87 39.27 -10.54
C VAL A 492 -2.26 39.05 -9.94
N VAL A 493 -3.31 39.42 -10.66
CA VAL A 493 -4.71 39.15 -10.25
C VAL A 493 -5.22 37.93 -11.00
N CYS A 494 -5.79 36.97 -10.29
CA CYS A 494 -6.30 35.72 -10.84
C CYS A 494 -7.76 35.50 -10.45
N ASP A 495 -8.56 35.02 -11.39
CA ASP A 495 -9.93 34.55 -11.13
C ASP A 495 -9.89 33.08 -10.68
N VAL A 496 -10.71 32.74 -9.69
CA VAL A 496 -10.85 31.35 -9.20
C VAL A 496 -11.81 30.59 -10.11
N ASP A 497 -11.35 29.48 -10.68
CA ASP A 497 -12.19 28.62 -11.51
C ASP A 497 -12.96 27.63 -10.65
N LEU A 498 -14.15 28.02 -10.17
CA LEU A 498 -15.02 27.21 -9.31
C LEU A 498 -15.34 25.83 -9.91
N ALA A 499 -15.51 25.75 -11.25
CA ALA A 499 -15.79 24.49 -11.94
C ALA A 499 -14.59 23.52 -11.97
N SER A 500 -13.39 23.99 -11.63
CA SER A 500 -12.18 23.16 -11.54
C SER A 500 -11.95 22.54 -10.15
N CYS A 501 -12.89 22.76 -9.23
CA CYS A 501 -12.82 22.26 -7.86
C CYS A 501 -12.57 20.75 -7.82
N LYS A 502 -11.53 20.35 -7.09
CA LYS A 502 -11.23 18.94 -6.78
C LYS A 502 -10.99 18.81 -5.29
N ALA A 503 -11.69 17.87 -4.65
CA ALA A 503 -11.33 17.43 -3.31
C ALA A 503 -10.01 16.66 -3.40
N VAL A 504 -9.01 17.10 -2.63
CA VAL A 504 -7.69 16.47 -2.56
C VAL A 504 -7.44 16.05 -1.12
N GLU A 505 -7.08 14.78 -0.94
CA GLU A 505 -6.66 14.23 0.34
C GLU A 505 -5.13 14.32 0.45
N ALA A 506 -4.62 15.05 1.45
CA ALA A 506 -3.20 15.03 1.80
C ALA A 506 -3.00 14.77 3.29
N LYS A 507 -1.73 14.54 3.67
CA LYS A 507 -1.32 14.34 5.07
C LYS A 507 -1.74 15.48 6.02
N SER A 508 -2.05 16.67 5.49
CA SER A 508 -2.50 17.85 6.24
C SER A 508 -4.01 17.97 6.42
N GLY A 509 -4.81 17.02 5.90
CA GLY A 509 -6.27 17.06 5.92
C GLY A 509 -6.88 17.11 4.52
N ARG A 510 -8.21 17.10 4.45
CA ARG A 510 -8.98 17.29 3.21
C ARG A 510 -9.02 18.77 2.84
N TYR A 511 -8.81 19.07 1.57
CA TYR A 511 -8.91 20.44 1.07
C TYR A 511 -9.47 20.47 -0.36
N TYR A 512 -10.20 21.53 -0.68
CA TYR A 512 -10.61 21.85 -2.03
C TYR A 512 -9.47 22.54 -2.77
N ARG A 513 -9.20 22.09 -4.00
CA ARG A 513 -8.21 22.70 -4.89
C ARG A 513 -8.90 23.32 -6.10
N TYR A 514 -8.64 24.60 -6.33
CA TYR A 514 -9.14 25.38 -7.46
C TYR A 514 -7.99 25.82 -8.36
N ALA A 515 -8.16 25.74 -9.68
CA ALA A 515 -7.25 26.35 -10.63
C ALA A 515 -7.43 27.86 -10.66
N LEU A 516 -6.33 28.61 -10.71
CA LEU A 516 -6.33 30.06 -10.81
C LEU A 516 -6.02 30.50 -12.23
N ARG A 517 -6.85 31.39 -12.79
CA ARG A 517 -6.70 31.93 -14.15
C ARG A 517 -6.23 33.38 -14.08
N PRO A 518 -4.97 33.71 -14.47
CA PRO A 518 -4.49 35.08 -14.46
C PRO A 518 -5.32 35.98 -15.38
N ARG A 519 -5.72 37.16 -14.91
CA ARG A 519 -6.39 38.17 -15.74
C ARG A 519 -5.40 38.76 -16.75
N PRO A 520 -5.83 39.05 -18.00
CA PRO A 520 -4.98 39.66 -19.00
C PRO A 520 -4.54 41.07 -18.55
N ARG A 521 -3.23 41.32 -18.55
CA ARG A 521 -2.62 42.63 -18.25
C ARG A 521 -2.54 43.51 -19.50
N GLU A 522 -2.52 44.83 -19.31
CA GLU A 522 -2.34 45.81 -20.41
C GLU A 522 -0.95 45.71 -21.07
N THR A 523 0.07 45.27 -20.32
CA THR A 523 1.43 45.02 -20.81
C THR A 523 1.63 43.53 -21.13
N LYS A 524 2.16 43.23 -22.32
CA LYS A 524 2.45 41.85 -22.80
C LYS A 524 3.78 41.27 -22.29
N GLU A 525 4.42 41.93 -21.33
CA GLU A 525 5.73 41.51 -20.82
C GLU A 525 5.57 40.32 -19.85
N PRO A 526 6.49 39.34 -19.88
CA PRO A 526 6.44 38.19 -18.99
C PRO A 526 6.61 38.64 -17.52
N ILE A 527 5.90 37.98 -16.60
CA ILE A 527 6.09 38.18 -15.16
C ILE A 527 7.42 37.54 -14.77
N LEU A 528 8.37 38.36 -14.31
CA LEU A 528 9.70 37.93 -13.91
C LEU A 528 9.85 38.08 -12.38
N VAL A 529 10.20 36.96 -11.73
CA VAL A 529 10.44 36.88 -10.29
C VAL A 529 11.91 36.54 -10.03
N SER A 530 12.55 37.27 -9.11
CA SER A 530 13.95 37.05 -8.76
C SER A 530 14.11 35.79 -7.88
N TRP A 531 15.35 35.31 -7.76
CA TRP A 531 15.65 34.15 -6.92
C TRP A 531 15.44 34.39 -5.42
N ASN A 532 15.41 35.66 -5.01
CA ASN A 532 15.21 36.19 -3.66
C ASN A 532 14.00 37.13 -3.64
N ALA A 533 12.79 36.57 -3.65
CA ALA A 533 11.56 37.35 -3.59
C ALA A 533 10.85 37.15 -2.25
N SER A 534 9.99 38.09 -1.87
CA SER A 534 8.89 37.79 -0.93
C SER A 534 7.58 37.78 -1.70
N ALA A 535 6.60 37.03 -1.23
CA ALA A 535 5.31 36.89 -1.88
C ALA A 535 4.15 37.09 -0.91
N GLU A 536 3.13 37.81 -1.34
CA GLU A 536 1.89 38.02 -0.61
C GLU A 536 0.71 37.57 -1.49
N ALA A 537 -0.26 36.87 -0.90
CA ALA A 537 -1.46 36.43 -1.57
C ALA A 537 -2.69 36.88 -0.79
N THR A 538 -3.60 37.60 -1.45
CA THR A 538 -4.87 38.05 -0.88
C THR A 538 -6.03 37.41 -1.63
N ILE A 539 -6.88 36.68 -0.91
CA ILE A 539 -8.04 35.95 -1.42
C ILE A 539 -9.30 36.70 -1.02
N THR A 540 -10.16 36.99 -1.99
CA THR A 540 -11.48 37.60 -1.78
C THR A 540 -12.55 36.51 -1.84
N PHE A 541 -13.40 36.49 -0.82
CA PHE A 541 -14.56 35.63 -0.73
C PHE A 541 -15.82 36.46 -0.93
N GLU A 542 -16.70 36.02 -1.83
CA GLU A 542 -17.98 36.66 -2.11
C GLU A 542 -19.11 35.84 -1.47
N SER A 543 -20.08 36.55 -0.87
CA SER A 543 -21.30 35.95 -0.32
C SER A 543 -22.49 36.74 -0.87
N GLU A 544 -23.60 36.06 -1.18
CA GLU A 544 -24.81 36.72 -1.69
C GLU A 544 -25.48 37.64 -0.64
N LEU A 545 -25.12 37.50 0.64
CA LEU A 545 -25.81 38.12 1.77
C LEU A 545 -24.92 39.07 2.61
N SER A 546 -23.60 39.14 2.36
CA SER A 546 -22.64 39.92 3.17
C SER A 546 -21.56 40.62 2.33
N ASP A 547 -20.88 41.62 2.92
CA ASP A 547 -19.74 42.30 2.29
C ASP A 547 -18.57 41.34 2.03
N PRO A 548 -17.81 41.50 0.93
CA PRO A 548 -16.74 40.58 0.55
C PRO A 548 -15.62 40.56 1.59
N THR A 549 -15.22 39.35 1.99
CA THR A 549 -14.18 39.14 3.02
C THR A 549 -12.83 38.90 2.34
N ASN A 550 -11.79 39.62 2.78
CA ASN A 550 -10.44 39.45 2.24
C ASN A 550 -9.53 38.79 3.27
N ILE A 551 -8.85 37.71 2.88
CA ILE A 551 -7.85 37.03 3.69
C ILE A 551 -6.50 37.14 3.00
N SER A 552 -5.44 37.54 3.74
CA SER A 552 -4.08 37.66 3.21
C SER A 552 -3.12 36.68 3.89
N VAL A 553 -2.21 36.11 3.11
CA VAL A 553 -1.10 35.27 3.57
C VAL A 553 0.20 35.74 2.92
N GLN A 554 1.29 35.69 3.68
CA GLN A 554 2.60 36.18 3.26
C GLN A 554 3.67 35.09 3.37
N CYS A 555 4.68 35.16 2.50
CA CYS A 555 5.88 34.34 2.49
C CYS A 555 7.07 35.30 2.40
N ASP A 556 7.75 35.51 3.53
CA ASP A 556 8.81 36.51 3.68
C ASP A 556 10.08 36.16 2.90
N GLU A 557 10.37 34.86 2.72
CA GLU A 557 11.56 34.38 2.01
C GLU A 557 11.22 33.28 0.99
N LEU A 558 10.92 33.69 -0.24
CA LEU A 558 10.75 32.79 -1.39
C LEU A 558 12.12 32.49 -2.00
N THR A 559 12.76 31.40 -1.55
CA THR A 559 14.09 30.97 -2.01
C THR A 559 13.99 30.11 -3.26
N LEU A 560 14.30 30.69 -4.43
CA LEU A 560 14.42 29.93 -5.68
C LEU A 560 15.91 29.61 -5.96
N PRO A 561 16.21 28.49 -6.64
CA PRO A 561 17.59 28.13 -6.98
C PRO A 561 18.29 29.22 -7.79
N GLN A 562 19.56 29.50 -7.46
CA GLN A 562 20.40 30.41 -8.25
C GLN A 562 20.86 29.72 -9.54
N ILE A 563 20.35 30.17 -10.68
CA ILE A 563 20.67 29.59 -11.99
C ILE A 563 21.49 30.60 -12.80
N ARG A 564 22.71 30.19 -13.19
CA ARG A 564 23.63 30.98 -14.01
C ARG A 564 23.66 30.42 -15.43
N GLY A 565 23.54 31.28 -16.44
CA GLY A 565 23.43 30.86 -17.85
C GLY A 565 24.71 30.19 -18.34
N GLY A 566 24.64 28.93 -18.80
CA GLY A 566 25.79 28.25 -19.40
C GLY A 566 25.70 26.73 -19.58
N GLY A 567 24.78 26.04 -18.90
CA GLY A 567 24.59 24.59 -19.04
C GLY A 567 23.36 24.21 -19.87
N ALA A 568 23.39 23.06 -20.55
CA ALA A 568 22.21 22.45 -21.16
C ALA A 568 21.23 22.00 -20.05
N PHE A 569 20.41 22.95 -19.56
CA PHE A 569 19.44 22.69 -18.50
C PHE A 569 18.13 22.17 -19.06
N LYS A 570 17.66 21.05 -18.49
CA LYS A 570 16.29 20.56 -18.63
C LYS A 570 15.34 21.62 -18.05
N HIS A 571 14.15 21.76 -18.62
CA HIS A 571 13.09 22.64 -18.12
C HIS A 571 12.66 22.22 -16.70
N ASP A 572 13.29 22.76 -15.67
CA ASP A 572 12.93 22.50 -14.29
C ASP A 572 11.72 23.37 -13.92
N LYS A 573 10.56 22.72 -13.75
CA LYS A 573 9.35 23.32 -13.19
C LYS A 573 9.45 23.24 -11.68
N LEU A 574 9.58 24.37 -11.00
CA LEU A 574 9.61 24.44 -9.55
C LEU A 574 8.21 24.78 -9.02
N TRP A 575 7.79 24.17 -7.91
CA TRP A 575 6.55 24.50 -7.23
C TRP A 575 6.86 25.11 -5.87
N MET A 576 6.29 26.29 -5.59
CA MET A 576 6.37 26.93 -4.29
C MET A 576 4.98 27.13 -3.70
N GLN A 577 4.93 27.21 -2.38
CA GLN A 577 3.71 27.37 -1.61
C GLN A 577 3.73 28.70 -0.84
N ILE A 578 2.62 29.42 -0.84
CA ILE A 578 2.39 30.62 -0.02
C ILE A 578 1.24 30.30 0.94
N GLY A 579 1.46 30.45 2.23
CA GLY A 579 0.51 30.03 3.28
C GLY A 579 0.68 28.56 3.70
N SER A 580 -0.12 28.14 4.68
CA SER A 580 -0.09 26.79 5.24
C SER A 580 -1.52 26.32 5.54
N LEU A 581 -1.78 25.03 5.28
CA LEU A 581 -3.02 24.38 5.70
C LEU A 581 -2.99 23.95 7.17
N GLN A 582 -1.82 23.96 7.82
CA GLN A 582 -1.61 23.46 9.18
C GLN A 582 -1.33 24.56 10.21
N GLU A 583 -0.70 25.66 9.78
CA GLU A 583 -0.20 26.72 10.65
C GLU A 583 -0.75 28.10 10.23
N GLY A 584 -1.15 28.91 11.22
CA GLY A 584 -1.64 30.28 11.00
C GLY A 584 -3.15 30.46 11.22
N PRO A 585 -3.63 31.72 11.32
CA PRO A 585 -5.02 32.04 11.63
C PRO A 585 -5.99 31.74 10.48
N HIS A 586 -5.47 31.64 9.24
CA HIS A 586 -6.25 31.36 8.06
C HIS A 586 -5.61 30.17 7.35
N ARG A 587 -6.18 28.97 7.56
CA ARG A 587 -5.72 27.72 6.95
C ARG A 587 -5.97 27.80 5.45
N LEU A 588 -5.01 28.23 4.65
CA LEU A 588 -5.15 28.33 3.20
C LEU A 588 -3.78 28.28 2.53
N VAL A 589 -3.76 27.83 1.29
CA VAL A 589 -2.54 27.68 0.51
C VAL A 589 -2.73 28.15 -0.92
N VAL A 590 -1.79 28.96 -1.41
CA VAL A 590 -1.64 29.24 -2.85
C VAL A 590 -0.35 28.61 -3.37
N GLN A 591 -0.47 27.75 -4.38
CA GLN A 591 0.65 27.09 -5.03
C GLN A 591 0.99 27.79 -6.34
N CYS A 592 2.25 28.18 -6.49
CA CYS A 592 2.78 28.87 -7.64
C CYS A 592 3.85 28.02 -8.34
N GLN A 593 3.66 27.76 -9.64
CA GLN A 593 4.70 27.15 -10.46
C GLN A 593 5.63 28.20 -11.02
N PHE A 594 6.94 27.97 -10.93
CA PHE A 594 7.99 28.80 -11.49
C PHE A 594 8.71 28.01 -12.59
N ILE A 595 8.87 28.64 -13.75
CA ILE A 595 9.46 28.05 -14.96
C ILE A 595 10.64 28.90 -15.40
N THR A 596 11.76 28.24 -15.66
CA THR A 596 12.96 28.85 -16.24
C THR A 596 12.81 28.90 -17.76
N THR A 597 12.75 30.11 -18.33
CA THR A 597 12.68 30.31 -19.78
C THR A 597 14.00 30.93 -20.28
N PRO A 598 14.74 30.29 -21.20
CA PRO A 598 16.00 30.83 -21.73
C PRO A 598 15.81 31.98 -22.73
N GLU A 599 14.58 32.34 -23.07
CA GLU A 599 14.26 33.23 -24.21
C GLU A 599 14.24 34.74 -23.85
N VAL A 600 14.31 35.11 -22.57
CA VAL A 600 14.13 36.51 -22.13
C VAL A 600 15.36 37.41 -22.40
N LEU A 601 16.49 36.84 -22.83
CA LEU A 601 17.73 37.58 -23.12
C LEU A 601 18.05 37.76 -24.62
N GLN A 602 17.28 37.20 -25.56
CA GLN A 602 17.60 37.29 -27.00
C GLN A 602 17.15 38.61 -27.69
N GLY A 603 17.06 39.69 -26.91
CA GLY A 603 16.66 41.00 -27.41
C GLY A 603 17.59 42.09 -26.92
N HIS A 604 18.90 41.99 -27.17
CA HIS A 604 19.77 43.10 -27.60
C HIS A 604 21.24 42.60 -27.72
N ASP A 605 21.83 42.87 -28.87
CA ASP A 605 23.25 42.78 -29.24
C ASP A 605 23.93 41.40 -29.27
N ASN A 606 23.88 40.81 -30.46
CA ASN A 606 24.88 39.88 -30.98
C ASN A 606 26.25 40.60 -31.07
N GLN A 607 27.08 40.51 -30.02
CA GLN A 607 28.55 40.52 -30.09
C GLN A 607 29.16 40.51 -28.67
N LEU A 608 29.32 39.33 -28.07
CA LEU A 608 30.29 39.09 -26.99
C LEU A 608 30.44 37.58 -26.73
N GLU A 609 31.09 36.88 -27.67
CA GLU A 609 31.79 35.65 -27.35
C GLU A 609 33.13 36.04 -26.70
N ALA A 610 33.18 36.11 -25.37
CA ALA A 610 34.44 36.13 -24.63
C ALA A 610 34.21 35.63 -23.20
N HIS A 611 35.09 34.72 -22.78
CA HIS A 611 35.31 34.20 -21.42
C HIS A 611 34.68 35.03 -20.28
N ILE A 612 33.59 34.52 -19.70
CA ILE A 612 33.13 34.89 -18.37
C ILE A 612 33.40 33.66 -17.50
N ASP A 613 34.17 33.82 -16.42
CA ASP A 613 34.33 32.79 -15.40
C ASP A 613 32.93 32.39 -14.86
N ASP A 614 32.67 31.10 -14.61
CA ASP A 614 31.36 30.58 -14.11
C ASP A 614 30.85 31.29 -12.83
N LEU A 615 31.71 32.08 -12.18
CA LEU A 615 31.43 32.89 -11.01
C LEU A 615 30.83 34.29 -11.28
N GLU A 616 30.70 34.74 -12.53
CA GLU A 616 30.18 36.09 -12.88
C GLU A 616 28.99 36.11 -13.87
N ALA A 617 28.43 34.96 -14.26
CA ALA A 617 27.23 34.93 -15.11
C ALA A 617 25.97 35.50 -14.39
N PRO A 618 25.15 36.35 -15.05
CA PRO A 618 23.95 36.92 -14.45
C PRO A 618 22.93 35.83 -14.10
N LEU A 619 22.26 36.00 -12.95
CA LEU A 619 21.23 35.09 -12.46
C LEU A 619 19.97 35.22 -13.31
N LEU A 620 19.44 34.09 -13.79
CA LEU A 620 18.24 34.07 -14.61
C LEU A 620 16.96 34.24 -13.76
N PRO A 621 16.03 35.12 -14.15
CA PRO A 621 14.74 35.26 -13.48
C PRO A 621 13.79 34.10 -13.82
N PHE A 622 12.79 33.87 -12.96
CA PHE A 622 11.76 32.86 -13.14
C PHE A 622 10.47 33.46 -13.68
N THR A 623 9.76 32.70 -14.53
CA THR A 623 8.42 33.04 -15.03
C THR A 623 7.34 32.23 -14.32
N LEU A 624 6.15 32.80 -14.13
CA LEU A 624 5.03 32.09 -13.51
C LEU A 624 4.36 31.13 -14.52
N GLY A 625 4.12 29.90 -14.09
CA GLY A 625 3.40 28.85 -14.79
C GLY A 625 1.98 28.66 -14.23
N ALA A 626 1.61 27.40 -13.95
CA ALA A 626 0.33 27.08 -13.36
C ALA A 626 0.18 27.58 -11.90
N LEU A 627 -1.04 27.98 -11.53
CA LEU A 627 -1.38 28.54 -10.22
C LEU A 627 -2.60 27.80 -9.65
N PHE A 628 -2.58 27.47 -8.35
CA PHE A 628 -3.69 26.80 -7.66
C PHE A 628 -3.96 27.41 -6.29
N LEU A 629 -5.23 27.51 -5.92
CA LEU A 629 -5.71 27.83 -4.57
C LEU A 629 -6.14 26.53 -3.88
N SER A 630 -5.84 26.40 -2.59
CA SER A 630 -6.22 25.26 -1.75
C SER A 630 -6.82 25.78 -0.45
N LEU A 631 -8.06 25.37 -0.17
CA LEU A 631 -8.83 25.75 1.01
C LEU A 631 -9.24 24.49 1.77
N PRO A 632 -9.20 24.46 3.11
CA PRO A 632 -9.67 23.33 3.90
C PRO A 632 -11.11 23.00 3.52
N PHE A 633 -11.43 21.71 3.64
CA PHE A 633 -12.79 21.21 3.43
C PHE A 633 -13.79 21.92 4.35
#